data_AF-A0A6G4XIC4-F1
#
_entry.id   AF-A0A6G4XIC4-F1
#
_cell.length_a   1.000
_cell.length_b   1.000
_cell.length_c   1.000
_cell.angle_alpha   90.00
_cell.angle_beta   90.00
_cell.angle_gamma   90.00
#
_symmetry.space_group_name_H-M   'P 1'
#
loop_
_entity.id
_entity.type
_entity.pdbx_description
1 polymer ?
#
loop_
_entity_poly.entity_id
_entity_poly.type
_entity_poly.pdbx_seq_one_letter_code
_entity_poly.pdbx_strand_id
1 'polypeptide(L)'
;MTRARQRNRRLLAACLGAGLIAGALAPAAVAAAAPPRAAHTAQAAAVTNLAVGKPIEASSSIQNYFATNANDNSTNTYWEAGSHPSTLTVKLGADAELSSVVLKLNPDPAWSKRTQTIEVLARKQGEQSFTSVKAAADYVFDPAANQNSVGIPVSGRYADVQLKITGNTSGYAGQIAEFQVNGEPAPNPDLSVSGLAWSPDTPSESDAITAKATVRNTGNAAAAATTVDVSLGGTVAGTAQVPALGAGESAPVDVALGKRAQGSYTVSAVVDPLDTVAEQDNDNNSITADAKLTVGQTPGPDLQVTGIGSTPSSPAVGSNVSFSVKVHNRGTSAVSAGSVTRLTVGDKTLNGTAPAVAAGATETVELSGTWTATSGGATLTATADATDTVDETNEDNNVFARSIVVGRGAAVPYVEYEAEEGRYEGTLLEADAVRTFGHTNFASESSGRKSVRLNSAGQYVEFTSTSASNSIVVRNAIPDAPGGGGQEKTLSLYADGQFVQKVKLSSKHSWLYGNTDQPEGLTNTPGGDARRLFDESHALLANTYPAGTKFRLQRDAGDDAAYYIVDLIDLEQVAPAAAKPAECASITEYGAIPNDGIDDTTAIQKAVTADQNGDISCVWIPAGQWRQEQKILTDDPLNRGQFNQVGIRDVTIRGAGMWHSQLYTLTPPHQAGGINHPHEGNFGFDIDDNTKISDIAIFGSGQIRGGDGNAEGGVGINGRLGKGTKISNVWIEHANVGAWVGRDYSNIPELWNPGDGLEFSGMRIRNTYADGINFTNGTRNSTVYNSSFRNTGDDALAVWASKYVKDTSVDIGHDNVFRNNTVQLPWRANGIAVYGGYGNKIENNLISDTMNYPGIMLATDHDPIPFTGQTLIANNGLYRTGGAFWNEDQEFGAITLFAQGPSIPGVTIRDTDIHDSTYDGIQFKTGGGEMPGVKVENVTITKSNNGSGILAMGGARGSATLTNVDISDSRDGDILVEPGSQFVINGAPTGVSRVGQQLSGL
;
A
#
# COMPACT_ATOMS: atom_id res chain seq x y z
N MET A 1 -5.90 -46.13 -28.33
CA MET A 1 -6.88 -47.05 -27.73
C MET A 1 -8.15 -46.28 -27.43
N THR A 2 -9.24 -46.76 -28.04
CA THR A 2 -10.67 -46.40 -27.93
C THR A 2 -11.21 -46.39 -26.49
N ARG A 3 -12.18 -45.57 -26.02
CA ARG A 3 -13.62 -45.40 -26.42
C ARG A 3 -14.21 -44.22 -25.58
N ALA A 4 -14.89 -43.22 -26.16
CA ALA A 4 -16.36 -43.09 -26.36
C ALA A 4 -17.17 -42.73 -25.07
N ARG A 5 -17.70 -41.50 -24.90
CA ARG A 5 -18.97 -40.86 -25.39
C ARG A 5 -20.29 -41.46 -24.85
N GLN A 6 -21.10 -40.62 -24.16
CA GLN A 6 -22.55 -40.30 -24.40
C GLN A 6 -23.12 -39.56 -23.15
N ARG A 7 -23.60 -38.29 -23.19
CA ARG A 7 -24.84 -37.68 -23.76
C ARG A 7 -26.18 -38.14 -23.15
N ASN A 8 -26.88 -37.25 -22.42
CA ASN A 8 -28.13 -36.53 -22.82
C ASN A 8 -29.27 -36.40 -21.75
N ARG A 9 -29.76 -35.14 -21.62
CA ARG A 9 -31.19 -34.64 -21.61
C ARG A 9 -32.14 -35.07 -20.46
N ARG A 10 -32.72 -34.17 -19.64
CA ARG A 10 -33.73 -33.07 -19.81
C ARG A 10 -35.19 -33.49 -19.49
N LEU A 11 -35.82 -32.71 -18.59
CA LEU A 11 -37.20 -32.10 -18.62
C LEU A 11 -38.43 -32.75 -17.93
N LEU A 12 -39.17 -31.83 -17.26
CA LEU A 12 -40.62 -31.69 -16.89
C LEU A 12 -41.24 -32.64 -15.84
N ALA A 13 -41.92 -32.22 -14.75
CA ALA A 13 -42.96 -31.20 -14.44
C ALA A 13 -44.42 -31.70 -14.55
N ALA A 14 -45.22 -31.55 -13.46
CA ALA A 14 -46.69 -31.37 -13.37
C ALA A 14 -47.13 -31.47 -11.87
N CYS A 15 -47.68 -30.43 -11.23
CA CYS A 15 -49.12 -30.05 -11.11
C CYS A 15 -49.93 -30.99 -10.16
N LEU A 16 -50.87 -30.60 -9.29
CA LEU A 16 -51.71 -29.41 -9.11
C LEU A 16 -52.52 -29.51 -7.78
N GLY A 17 -53.03 -28.38 -7.26
CA GLY A 17 -54.31 -28.27 -6.53
C GLY A 17 -54.24 -28.03 -5.01
N ALA A 18 -55.02 -27.18 -4.32
CA ALA A 18 -55.73 -25.90 -4.54
C ALA A 18 -56.83 -25.77 -3.44
N GLY A 19 -56.96 -24.58 -2.83
CA GLY A 19 -58.14 -24.07 -2.09
C GLY A 19 -58.13 -24.26 -0.57
N LEU A 20 -58.58 -23.37 0.35
CA LEU A 20 -58.97 -21.94 0.46
C LEU A 20 -60.03 -21.85 1.61
N ILE A 21 -59.75 -20.99 2.60
CA ILE A 21 -60.65 -20.08 3.36
C ILE A 21 -61.33 -20.53 4.69
N ALA A 22 -61.31 -19.54 5.61
CA ALA A 22 -62.10 -19.24 6.83
C ALA A 22 -61.52 -19.77 8.16
N GLY A 23 -61.38 -19.00 9.26
CA GLY A 23 -61.82 -17.65 9.58
C GLY A 23 -62.15 -17.55 11.09
N ALA A 24 -61.26 -16.89 11.84
CA ALA A 24 -61.46 -16.09 13.08
C ALA A 24 -62.02 -16.67 14.41
N LEU A 25 -61.48 -16.06 15.48
CA LEU A 25 -62.00 -15.79 16.85
C LEU A 25 -61.56 -16.70 18.03
N ALA A 26 -60.79 -16.07 18.93
CA ALA A 26 -60.67 -16.35 20.37
C ALA A 26 -62.02 -16.06 21.10
N PRO A 27 -62.30 -16.39 22.39
CA PRO A 27 -61.39 -16.19 23.55
C PRO A 27 -61.51 -17.13 24.79
N ALA A 28 -60.65 -16.86 25.77
CA ALA A 28 -60.80 -16.96 27.23
C ALA A 28 -60.71 -18.32 27.98
N ALA A 29 -60.04 -18.23 29.13
CA ALA A 29 -59.55 -19.27 30.03
C ALA A 29 -60.58 -19.77 31.06
N VAL A 30 -60.38 -20.99 31.60
CA VAL A 30 -60.57 -21.36 33.02
C VAL A 30 -59.66 -22.54 33.38
N ALA A 31 -59.07 -22.47 34.57
CA ALA A 31 -58.21 -23.47 35.20
C ALA A 31 -58.94 -24.76 35.62
N ALA A 32 -58.23 -25.89 35.61
CA ALA A 32 -58.58 -27.09 36.36
C ALA A 32 -57.31 -27.79 36.88
N ALA A 33 -57.34 -28.12 38.18
CA ALA A 33 -56.26 -28.77 38.93
C ALA A 33 -56.04 -30.24 38.52
N ALA A 34 -54.81 -30.73 38.68
CA ALA A 34 -54.42 -32.12 38.48
C ALA A 34 -53.99 -32.80 39.82
N PRO A 35 -54.18 -34.14 39.96
CA PRO A 35 -54.06 -34.90 41.21
C PRO A 35 -52.61 -35.41 41.49
N PRO A 36 -52.32 -36.11 42.61
CA PRO A 36 -50.99 -36.13 43.21
C PRO A 36 -50.00 -37.10 42.54
N ARG A 37 -48.73 -36.70 42.60
CA ARG A 37 -47.56 -37.39 42.06
C ARG A 37 -47.21 -38.61 42.91
N ALA A 38 -47.19 -39.80 42.29
CA ALA A 38 -46.62 -41.00 42.87
C ALA A 38 -45.10 -40.83 43.04
N ALA A 39 -44.57 -41.29 44.17
CA ALA A 39 -43.16 -41.31 44.47
C ALA A 39 -42.42 -42.28 43.52
N HIS A 40 -41.54 -41.73 42.68
CA HIS A 40 -40.53 -42.50 41.97
C HIS A 40 -39.21 -42.42 42.74
N THR A 41 -38.71 -43.59 43.05
CA THR A 41 -37.37 -43.91 43.55
C THR A 41 -36.27 -43.17 42.76
N ALA A 42 -35.31 -42.59 43.48
CA ALA A 42 -34.16 -41.90 42.92
C ALA A 42 -33.36 -42.79 41.96
N GLN A 43 -33.32 -42.39 40.69
CA GLN A 43 -32.38 -42.88 39.70
C GLN A 43 -31.13 -42.00 39.81
N ALA A 44 -29.95 -42.60 40.03
CA ALA A 44 -28.69 -41.88 40.11
C ALA A 44 -28.50 -41.02 38.83
N ALA A 45 -28.23 -39.72 39.02
CA ALA A 45 -27.97 -38.79 37.93
C ALA A 45 -26.79 -39.30 37.08
N ALA A 46 -26.92 -39.24 35.75
CA ALA A 46 -25.83 -39.55 34.85
C ALA A 46 -24.73 -38.49 35.03
N VAL A 47 -23.54 -38.93 35.45
CA VAL A 47 -22.40 -38.04 35.64
C VAL A 47 -21.95 -37.51 34.27
N THR A 48 -21.91 -36.19 34.09
CA THR A 48 -21.59 -35.55 32.81
C THR A 48 -20.09 -35.28 32.72
N ASN A 49 -19.44 -35.65 31.61
CA ASN A 49 -18.07 -35.23 31.30
C ASN A 49 -18.08 -33.77 30.85
N LEU A 50 -17.53 -32.89 31.67
CA LEU A 50 -17.47 -31.45 31.47
C LEU A 50 -16.25 -30.99 30.64
N ALA A 51 -15.31 -31.88 30.33
CA ALA A 51 -14.06 -31.52 29.66
C ALA A 51 -14.16 -31.46 28.13
N VAL A 52 -15.17 -32.10 27.53
CA VAL A 52 -15.26 -32.26 26.07
C VAL A 52 -15.37 -30.89 25.39
N GLY A 53 -14.46 -30.63 24.43
CA GLY A 53 -14.44 -29.38 23.66
C GLY A 53 -14.02 -28.12 24.44
N LYS A 54 -13.68 -28.24 25.73
CA LYS A 54 -13.20 -27.13 26.55
C LYS A 54 -11.74 -26.76 26.23
N PRO A 55 -11.28 -25.54 26.54
CA PRO A 55 -9.86 -25.20 26.41
C PRO A 55 -8.98 -26.14 27.25
N ILE A 56 -7.90 -26.64 26.64
CA ILE A 56 -6.95 -27.55 27.27
C ILE A 56 -5.51 -27.16 26.93
N GLU A 57 -4.65 -27.09 27.95
CA GLU A 57 -3.28 -26.58 27.85
C GLU A 57 -2.29 -27.61 28.41
N ALA A 58 -1.16 -27.79 27.73
CA ALA A 58 -0.10 -28.68 28.19
C ALA A 58 1.22 -27.93 28.38
N SER A 59 2.02 -28.36 29.36
CA SER A 59 3.40 -27.88 29.54
C SER A 59 4.31 -28.05 28.32
N SER A 60 4.03 -29.07 27.49
CA SER A 60 4.73 -29.35 26.24
C SER A 60 3.90 -30.31 25.39
N SER A 61 4.23 -30.42 24.11
CA SER A 61 3.76 -31.49 23.23
C SER A 61 4.92 -31.94 22.35
N ILE A 62 4.95 -33.21 21.97
CA ILE A 62 5.92 -33.73 20.99
C ILE A 62 5.21 -34.03 19.66
N GLN A 63 5.87 -33.69 18.55
CA GLN A 63 5.31 -33.86 17.20
C GLN A 63 3.92 -33.21 17.06
N ASN A 64 2.92 -33.97 16.65
CA ASN A 64 1.53 -33.54 16.45
C ASN A 64 0.56 -34.09 17.52
N TYR A 65 1.07 -34.53 18.67
CA TYR A 65 0.27 -35.04 19.80
C TYR A 65 -0.10 -33.91 20.76
N PHE A 66 -0.92 -32.98 20.27
CA PHE A 66 -1.30 -31.75 20.98
C PHE A 66 -2.32 -31.99 22.10
N ALA A 67 -2.42 -31.04 23.04
CA ALA A 67 -3.31 -31.11 24.20
C ALA A 67 -4.78 -31.34 23.83
N THR A 68 -5.26 -30.72 22.74
CA THR A 68 -6.65 -30.82 22.25
C THR A 68 -7.07 -32.23 21.87
N ASN A 69 -6.12 -33.12 21.58
CA ASN A 69 -6.41 -34.52 21.32
C ASN A 69 -6.87 -35.28 22.58
N ALA A 70 -6.67 -34.72 23.78
CA ALA A 70 -7.03 -35.36 25.04
C ALA A 70 -8.43 -34.99 25.55
N ASN A 71 -9.21 -34.18 24.83
CA ASN A 71 -10.60 -33.90 25.20
C ASN A 71 -11.53 -33.75 23.97
N ASP A 72 -11.14 -34.38 22.87
CA ASP A 72 -11.92 -34.46 21.62
C ASP A 72 -12.95 -35.62 21.64
N ASN A 73 -13.06 -36.32 22.78
CA ASN A 73 -13.93 -37.47 22.99
C ASN A 73 -13.58 -38.68 22.10
N SER A 74 -12.30 -38.81 21.72
CA SER A 74 -11.76 -39.90 20.91
C SER A 74 -10.51 -40.51 21.56
N THR A 75 -10.48 -41.84 21.71
CA THR A 75 -9.28 -42.56 22.16
C THR A 75 -8.31 -42.91 21.02
N ASN A 76 -8.61 -42.51 19.78
CA ASN A 76 -7.77 -42.79 18.60
C ASN A 76 -6.66 -41.74 18.41
N THR A 77 -6.88 -40.57 18.98
CA THR A 77 -5.99 -39.42 19.09
C THR A 77 -5.43 -39.37 20.51
N TYR A 78 -4.30 -38.70 20.72
CA TYR A 78 -3.76 -38.51 22.07
C TYR A 78 -2.81 -37.31 22.16
N TRP A 79 -2.67 -36.82 23.39
CA TRP A 79 -1.62 -35.89 23.78
C TRP A 79 -0.40 -36.66 24.31
N GLU A 80 0.80 -36.20 23.95
CA GLU A 80 2.07 -36.68 24.50
C GLU A 80 3.01 -35.52 24.79
N ALA A 81 3.54 -35.46 26.01
CA ALA A 81 4.48 -34.43 26.42
C ALA A 81 5.91 -34.66 25.88
N GLY A 82 6.77 -33.65 25.98
CA GLY A 82 8.19 -33.75 25.60
C GLY A 82 9.12 -34.31 26.68
N SER A 83 8.75 -34.18 27.97
CA SER A 83 9.56 -34.63 29.12
C SER A 83 8.75 -34.67 30.43
N HIS A 84 9.32 -35.28 31.48
CA HIS A 84 8.77 -35.22 32.84
C HIS A 84 9.47 -34.15 33.71
N PRO A 85 8.78 -33.54 34.69
CA PRO A 85 7.34 -33.62 34.90
C PRO A 85 6.58 -32.89 33.79
N SER A 86 5.41 -33.39 33.42
CA SER A 86 4.52 -32.78 32.44
C SER A 86 3.18 -32.46 33.05
N THR A 87 2.61 -31.32 32.68
CA THR A 87 1.23 -30.94 33.05
C THR A 87 0.29 -30.90 31.85
N LEU A 88 -0.99 -31.21 32.10
CA LEU A 88 -2.12 -31.09 31.19
C LEU A 88 -3.31 -30.54 31.96
N THR A 89 -3.82 -29.37 31.59
CA THR A 89 -4.87 -28.62 32.29
C THR A 89 -6.10 -28.47 31.41
N VAL A 90 -7.27 -28.92 31.88
CA VAL A 90 -8.57 -28.60 31.29
C VAL A 90 -9.17 -27.40 32.04
N LYS A 91 -9.62 -26.39 31.29
CA LYS A 91 -10.32 -25.21 31.82
C LYS A 91 -11.83 -25.36 31.59
N LEU A 92 -12.61 -25.57 32.65
CA LEU A 92 -14.06 -25.82 32.53
C LEU A 92 -14.86 -24.54 32.22
N GLY A 93 -14.25 -23.36 32.46
CA GLY A 93 -14.84 -22.02 32.30
C GLY A 93 -15.42 -21.48 33.60
N ALA A 94 -16.12 -22.32 34.36
CA ALA A 94 -16.69 -21.99 35.67
C ALA A 94 -16.44 -23.09 36.69
N ASP A 95 -16.58 -22.75 37.96
CA ASP A 95 -16.55 -23.71 39.06
C ASP A 95 -17.59 -24.83 38.84
N ALA A 96 -17.17 -26.08 38.98
CA ALA A 96 -18.03 -27.26 38.94
C ALA A 96 -17.78 -28.15 40.17
N GLU A 97 -18.85 -28.77 40.70
CA GLU A 97 -18.77 -29.78 41.75
C GLU A 97 -18.26 -31.09 41.14
N LEU A 98 -16.99 -31.40 41.37
CA LEU A 98 -16.33 -32.55 40.76
C LEU A 98 -16.59 -33.84 41.54
N SER A 99 -16.71 -34.95 40.80
CA SER A 99 -16.92 -36.29 41.34
C SER A 99 -15.82 -37.27 40.96
N SER A 100 -15.24 -37.15 39.76
CA SER A 100 -14.12 -37.97 39.31
C SER A 100 -13.38 -37.34 38.14
N VAL A 101 -12.15 -37.78 37.94
CA VAL A 101 -11.42 -37.64 36.68
C VAL A 101 -11.32 -39.04 36.07
N VAL A 102 -11.59 -39.19 34.77
CA VAL A 102 -11.36 -40.46 34.07
C VAL A 102 -10.34 -40.21 32.96
N LEU A 103 -9.23 -40.94 33.03
CA LEU A 103 -8.14 -40.85 32.08
C LEU A 103 -8.12 -42.11 31.23
N LYS A 104 -7.97 -41.95 29.91
CA LYS A 104 -7.88 -43.08 28.99
C LYS A 104 -6.63 -42.99 28.12
N LEU A 105 -6.14 -44.15 27.72
CA LEU A 105 -5.28 -44.33 26.55
C LEU A 105 -6.04 -45.16 25.52
N ASN A 106 -5.50 -45.26 24.31
CA ASN A 106 -6.10 -46.11 23.27
C ASN A 106 -6.21 -47.56 23.78
N PRO A 107 -7.38 -48.22 23.71
CA PRO A 107 -7.58 -49.58 24.20
C PRO A 107 -6.95 -50.67 23.32
N ASP A 108 -6.40 -50.33 22.15
CA ASP A 108 -5.73 -51.28 21.26
C ASP A 108 -4.58 -52.00 21.99
N PRO A 109 -4.44 -53.33 21.89
CA PRO A 109 -3.34 -54.08 22.49
C PRO A 109 -1.93 -53.62 22.10
N ALA A 110 -1.76 -52.88 20.99
CA ALA A 110 -0.52 -52.20 20.62
C ALA A 110 -0.08 -51.18 21.69
N TRP A 111 -1.02 -50.61 22.44
CA TRP A 111 -0.74 -49.80 23.63
C TRP A 111 -0.47 -50.72 24.82
N SER A 112 0.79 -51.14 24.96
CA SER A 112 1.25 -52.02 26.04
C SER A 112 0.89 -51.50 27.43
N LYS A 113 0.68 -52.45 28.35
CA LYS A 113 0.46 -52.17 29.78
C LYS A 113 1.52 -51.19 30.29
N ARG A 114 1.08 -50.15 30.99
CA ARG A 114 1.95 -49.14 31.57
C ARG A 114 1.40 -48.57 32.85
N THR A 115 2.29 -48.01 33.65
CA THR A 115 1.94 -47.26 34.85
C THR A 115 2.34 -45.82 34.63
N GLN A 116 1.43 -44.88 34.88
CA GLN A 116 1.74 -43.46 34.95
C GLN A 116 1.58 -42.96 36.40
N THR A 117 2.55 -42.21 36.89
CA THR A 117 2.48 -41.56 38.22
C THR A 117 1.82 -40.20 38.04
N ILE A 118 0.59 -40.05 38.54
CA ILE A 118 -0.26 -38.89 38.29
C ILE A 118 -0.69 -38.27 39.61
N GLU A 119 -0.48 -36.97 39.74
CA GLU A 119 -1.12 -36.10 40.73
C GLU A 119 -2.26 -35.34 40.04
N VAL A 120 -3.42 -35.25 40.70
CA VAL A 120 -4.52 -34.40 40.22
C VAL A 120 -4.55 -33.14 41.07
N LEU A 121 -4.38 -32.02 40.39
CA LEU A 121 -4.45 -30.69 40.95
C LEU A 121 -5.70 -29.99 40.43
N ALA A 122 -6.24 -29.06 41.20
CA ALA A 122 -7.33 -28.20 40.75
C ALA A 122 -7.23 -26.82 41.39
N ARG A 123 -7.88 -25.83 40.77
CA ARG A 123 -8.01 -24.47 41.31
C ARG A 123 -9.41 -23.95 41.09
N LYS A 124 -9.86 -23.07 41.99
CA LYS A 124 -11.16 -22.44 41.87
C LYS A 124 -11.13 -21.34 40.82
N GLN A 125 -12.31 -20.95 40.38
CA GLN A 125 -12.52 -19.75 39.56
C GLN A 125 -11.83 -18.53 40.19
N GLY A 126 -11.03 -17.81 39.40
CA GLY A 126 -10.29 -16.62 39.84
C GLY A 126 -9.02 -16.89 40.67
N GLU A 127 -8.71 -18.14 41.04
CA GLU A 127 -7.46 -18.47 41.70
C GLU A 127 -6.34 -18.73 40.68
N GLN A 128 -5.13 -18.26 40.97
CA GLN A 128 -3.97 -18.46 40.09
C GLN A 128 -3.26 -19.79 40.36
N SER A 129 -3.25 -20.24 41.61
CA SER A 129 -2.46 -21.38 42.06
C SER A 129 -3.26 -22.68 42.10
N PHE A 130 -2.66 -23.76 41.59
CA PHE A 130 -3.21 -25.11 41.69
C PHE A 130 -2.95 -25.74 43.06
N THR A 131 -3.94 -26.47 43.58
CA THR A 131 -3.86 -27.23 44.83
C THR A 131 -4.07 -28.71 44.59
N SER A 132 -3.41 -29.58 45.37
CA SER A 132 -3.51 -31.03 45.21
C SER A 132 -4.87 -31.52 45.71
N VAL A 133 -5.69 -32.03 44.79
CA VAL A 133 -7.01 -32.63 45.09
C VAL A 133 -6.94 -34.15 45.11
N LYS A 134 -5.91 -34.71 44.47
CA LYS A 134 -5.50 -36.10 44.64
C LYS A 134 -3.97 -36.18 44.63
N ALA A 135 -3.40 -36.63 45.74
CA ALA A 135 -1.96 -36.85 45.85
C ALA A 135 -1.44 -37.80 44.77
N ALA A 136 -0.18 -37.62 44.37
CA ALA A 136 0.48 -38.44 43.36
C ALA A 136 0.36 -39.93 43.68
N ALA A 137 -0.10 -40.71 42.71
CA ALA A 137 -0.20 -42.15 42.81
C ALA A 137 0.08 -42.83 41.46
N ASP A 138 0.45 -44.10 41.51
CA ASP A 138 0.68 -44.93 40.33
C ASP A 138 -0.64 -45.49 39.80
N TYR A 139 -0.94 -45.19 38.55
CA TYR A 139 -2.14 -45.64 37.86
C TYR A 139 -1.79 -46.57 36.70
N VAL A 140 -2.31 -47.79 36.76
CA VAL A 140 -2.05 -48.83 35.76
C VAL A 140 -3.06 -48.72 34.62
N PHE A 141 -2.57 -48.46 33.42
CA PHE A 141 -3.29 -48.57 32.16
C PHE A 141 -2.95 -49.94 31.57
N ASP A 142 -3.96 -50.81 31.49
CA ASP A 142 -3.83 -52.18 31.00
C ASP A 142 -4.93 -52.46 29.96
N PRO A 143 -4.57 -52.63 28.67
CA PRO A 143 -5.57 -52.84 27.62
C PRO A 143 -6.39 -54.11 27.85
N ALA A 144 -5.84 -55.12 28.55
CA ALA A 144 -6.52 -56.38 28.82
C ALA A 144 -7.40 -56.31 30.08
N ALA A 145 -6.99 -55.57 31.12
CA ALA A 145 -7.67 -55.58 32.41
C ALA A 145 -8.69 -54.44 32.58
N ASN A 146 -8.38 -53.22 32.14
CA ASN A 146 -9.24 -52.05 32.31
C ASN A 146 -9.44 -51.25 31.01
N GLN A 147 -9.15 -51.86 29.85
CA GLN A 147 -9.26 -51.22 28.54
C GLN A 147 -8.50 -49.88 28.49
N ASN A 148 -7.36 -49.80 29.18
CA ASN A 148 -6.57 -48.56 29.30
C ASN A 148 -7.37 -47.37 29.84
N SER A 149 -8.31 -47.61 30.76
CA SER A 149 -9.13 -46.57 31.40
C SER A 149 -8.95 -46.59 32.92
N VAL A 150 -8.67 -45.44 33.50
CA VAL A 150 -8.46 -45.24 34.94
C VAL A 150 -9.42 -44.17 35.46
N GLY A 151 -10.21 -44.51 36.47
CA GLY A 151 -11.02 -43.54 37.22
C GLY A 151 -10.31 -43.09 38.51
N ILE A 152 -10.22 -41.79 38.71
CA ILE A 152 -9.61 -41.15 39.87
C ILE A 152 -10.72 -40.36 40.60
N PRO A 153 -11.20 -40.84 41.77
CA PRO A 153 -12.16 -40.08 42.57
C PRO A 153 -11.54 -38.79 43.08
N VAL A 154 -12.20 -37.68 42.78
CA VAL A 154 -11.90 -36.33 43.27
C VAL A 154 -13.18 -35.72 43.86
N SER A 155 -13.04 -34.71 44.71
CA SER A 155 -14.18 -34.01 45.29
C SER A 155 -13.85 -32.55 45.52
N GLY A 156 -14.85 -31.69 45.38
CA GLY A 156 -14.76 -30.25 45.61
C GLY A 156 -15.12 -29.45 44.38
N ARG A 157 -15.23 -28.13 44.58
CA ARG A 157 -15.64 -27.17 43.57
C ARG A 157 -14.43 -26.50 42.94
N TYR A 158 -14.25 -26.64 41.62
CA TYR A 158 -13.10 -26.12 40.89
C TYR A 158 -13.46 -25.74 39.45
N ALA A 159 -12.76 -24.76 38.90
CA ALA A 159 -12.94 -24.30 37.52
C ALA A 159 -11.93 -24.92 36.56
N ASP A 160 -10.74 -25.27 37.04
CA ASP A 160 -9.71 -25.94 36.23
C ASP A 160 -9.18 -27.20 36.93
N VAL A 161 -8.90 -28.23 36.14
CA VAL A 161 -8.29 -29.48 36.61
C VAL A 161 -7.01 -29.75 35.84
N GLN A 162 -5.91 -29.93 36.57
CA GLN A 162 -4.59 -30.20 36.02
C GLN A 162 -4.11 -31.60 36.43
N LEU A 163 -3.63 -32.36 35.45
CA LEU A 163 -2.81 -33.53 35.68
C LEU A 163 -1.35 -33.09 35.78
N LYS A 164 -0.63 -33.58 36.78
CA LYS A 164 0.83 -33.51 36.83
C LYS A 164 1.37 -34.93 36.81
N ILE A 165 2.03 -35.27 35.71
CA ILE A 165 2.54 -36.61 35.44
C ILE A 165 4.06 -36.59 35.62
N THR A 166 4.57 -37.46 36.48
CA THR A 166 6.00 -37.51 36.83
C THR A 166 6.69 -38.79 36.41
N GLY A 167 5.95 -39.79 35.93
CA GLY A 167 6.50 -41.02 35.39
C GLY A 167 5.54 -41.74 34.46
N ASN A 168 6.10 -42.48 33.50
CA ASN A 168 5.41 -43.38 32.57
C ASN A 168 6.34 -44.57 32.26
N THR A 169 5.91 -45.80 32.53
CA THR A 169 6.79 -46.99 32.38
C THR A 169 6.99 -47.45 30.93
N SER A 170 6.19 -46.95 29.98
CA SER A 170 6.21 -47.40 28.58
C SER A 170 6.29 -46.25 27.56
N GLY A 171 6.70 -45.06 28.00
CA GLY A 171 6.91 -43.86 27.17
C GLY A 171 7.90 -42.90 27.84
N TYR A 172 8.41 -41.90 27.11
CA TYR A 172 9.43 -40.98 27.64
C TYR A 172 8.84 -39.80 28.44
N ALA A 173 7.53 -39.57 28.34
CA ALA A 173 6.76 -38.49 28.99
C ALA A 173 5.31 -38.92 29.29
N GLY A 174 4.50 -38.00 29.84
CA GLY A 174 3.06 -38.23 30.07
C GLY A 174 2.28 -38.37 28.76
N GLN A 175 1.30 -39.27 28.75
CA GLN A 175 0.42 -39.53 27.60
C GLN A 175 -1.04 -39.65 28.05
N ILE A 176 -1.97 -39.00 27.36
CA ILE A 176 -3.42 -39.08 27.63
C ILE A 176 -4.18 -39.02 26.31
N ALA A 177 -5.02 -40.02 26.04
CA ALA A 177 -5.92 -40.04 24.88
C ALA A 177 -7.25 -39.37 25.18
N GLU A 178 -7.73 -39.45 26.42
CA GLU A 178 -8.94 -38.76 26.83
C GLU A 178 -8.85 -38.40 28.32
N PHE A 179 -9.13 -37.14 28.65
CA PHE A 179 -9.14 -36.53 29.96
C PHE A 179 -10.56 -36.06 30.27
N GLN A 180 -11.32 -36.94 30.92
CA GLN A 180 -12.69 -36.65 31.34
C GLN A 180 -12.70 -36.03 32.73
N VAL A 181 -13.42 -34.92 32.88
CA VAL A 181 -13.66 -34.28 34.17
C VAL A 181 -15.15 -34.39 34.46
N ASN A 182 -15.51 -35.22 35.43
CA ASN A 182 -16.88 -35.65 35.67
C ASN A 182 -17.47 -34.95 36.89
N GLY A 183 -18.59 -34.25 36.73
CA GLY A 183 -19.21 -33.47 37.80
C GLY A 183 -20.52 -32.79 37.40
N GLU A 184 -20.99 -31.88 38.26
CA GLU A 184 -22.14 -31.00 38.01
C GLU A 184 -21.68 -29.53 38.01
N PRO A 185 -22.05 -28.70 37.02
CA PRO A 185 -21.73 -27.27 37.03
C PRO A 185 -22.25 -26.58 38.30
N ALA A 186 -21.44 -25.73 38.95
CA ALA A 186 -21.90 -24.95 40.09
C ALA A 186 -22.71 -23.72 39.63
N PRO A 187 -23.50 -23.08 40.52
CA PRO A 187 -24.22 -21.88 40.15
C PRO A 187 -23.26 -20.76 39.70
N ASN A 188 -23.48 -20.19 38.51
CA ASN A 188 -22.65 -19.13 37.94
C ASN A 188 -23.51 -18.18 37.08
N PRO A 189 -23.14 -16.90 36.91
CA PRO A 189 -23.80 -15.99 35.98
C PRO A 189 -23.62 -16.43 34.53
N ASP A 190 -24.44 -15.87 33.67
CA ASP A 190 -24.39 -16.06 32.22
C ASP A 190 -25.01 -14.81 31.61
N LEU A 191 -24.19 -13.82 31.26
CA LEU A 191 -24.67 -12.59 30.67
C LEU A 191 -24.95 -12.80 29.19
N SER A 192 -25.86 -12.02 28.63
CA SER A 192 -26.13 -11.99 27.20
C SER A 192 -26.74 -10.64 26.85
N VAL A 193 -26.53 -10.20 25.61
CA VAL A 193 -27.23 -9.01 25.10
C VAL A 193 -28.54 -9.45 24.44
N SER A 194 -29.65 -9.25 25.16
CA SER A 194 -30.99 -9.68 24.75
C SER A 194 -31.73 -8.70 23.83
N GLY A 195 -31.21 -7.49 23.66
CA GLY A 195 -31.80 -6.49 22.77
C GLY A 195 -30.85 -5.34 22.47
N LEU A 196 -30.96 -4.78 21.26
CA LEU A 196 -30.13 -3.67 20.80
C LEU A 196 -30.99 -2.73 19.94
N ALA A 197 -31.09 -1.47 20.36
CA ALA A 197 -31.79 -0.40 19.64
C ALA A 197 -30.95 0.87 19.68
N TRP A 198 -31.33 1.92 18.95
CA TRP A 198 -30.66 3.22 18.99
C TRP A 198 -31.66 4.36 18.83
N SER A 199 -31.23 5.56 19.22
CA SER A 199 -31.98 6.80 19.03
C SER A 199 -31.02 7.93 18.65
N PRO A 200 -31.40 8.85 17.73
CA PRO A 200 -32.63 8.82 16.92
C PRO A 200 -32.70 7.62 15.97
N ASP A 201 -33.91 7.21 15.53
CA ASP A 201 -34.10 6.10 14.57
C ASP A 201 -33.53 6.42 13.18
N THR A 202 -33.53 7.71 12.81
CA THR A 202 -33.06 8.24 11.53
C THR A 202 -32.13 9.44 11.78
N PRO A 203 -30.94 9.21 12.36
CA PRO A 203 -30.03 10.29 12.68
C PRO A 203 -29.41 10.89 11.42
N SER A 204 -29.03 12.16 11.49
CA SER A 204 -28.18 12.85 10.53
C SER A 204 -26.75 12.99 11.04
N GLU A 205 -25.81 13.42 10.20
CA GLU A 205 -24.41 13.70 10.58
C GLU A 205 -24.28 14.69 11.75
N SER A 206 -25.29 15.53 11.97
CA SER A 206 -25.35 16.47 13.09
C SER A 206 -25.89 15.88 14.39
N ASP A 207 -26.56 14.72 14.36
CA ASP A 207 -27.23 14.12 15.51
C ASP A 207 -26.28 13.24 16.34
N ALA A 208 -26.32 13.40 17.66
CA ALA A 208 -25.68 12.46 18.57
C ALA A 208 -26.55 11.20 18.71
N ILE A 209 -25.93 10.04 18.53
CA ILE A 209 -26.58 8.74 18.54
C ILE A 209 -26.31 8.06 19.89
N THR A 210 -27.34 7.45 20.46
CA THR A 210 -27.25 6.60 21.65
C THR A 210 -27.82 5.23 21.33
N ALA A 211 -27.02 4.18 21.52
CA ALA A 211 -27.52 2.81 21.49
C ALA A 211 -28.03 2.40 22.87
N LYS A 212 -29.11 1.61 22.91
CA LYS A 212 -29.65 1.00 24.12
C LYS A 212 -29.45 -0.52 24.01
N ALA A 213 -28.44 -1.04 24.70
CA ALA A 213 -28.17 -2.47 24.81
C ALA A 213 -28.90 -3.03 26.05
N THR A 214 -29.69 -4.09 25.91
CA THR A 214 -30.38 -4.74 27.02
C THR A 214 -29.61 -5.98 27.44
N VAL A 215 -28.83 -5.86 28.50
CA VAL A 215 -28.04 -6.96 29.06
C VAL A 215 -28.91 -7.79 30.00
N ARG A 216 -28.83 -9.11 29.91
CA ARG A 216 -29.56 -10.06 30.74
C ARG A 216 -28.62 -11.08 31.35
N ASN A 217 -28.82 -11.41 32.62
CA ASN A 217 -28.18 -12.57 33.24
C ASN A 217 -29.14 -13.78 33.13
N THR A 218 -28.88 -14.69 32.21
CA THR A 218 -29.60 -15.96 32.02
C THR A 218 -29.13 -17.07 32.95
N GLY A 219 -28.06 -16.83 33.70
CA GLY A 219 -27.46 -17.76 34.64
C GLY A 219 -28.28 -17.96 35.91
N ASN A 220 -27.82 -18.89 36.74
CA ASN A 220 -28.46 -19.26 38.01
C ASN A 220 -27.76 -18.68 39.24
N ALA A 221 -26.81 -17.76 39.06
CA ALA A 221 -26.19 -16.94 40.11
C ALA A 221 -26.13 -15.46 39.71
N ALA A 222 -25.84 -14.57 40.66
CA ALA A 222 -25.77 -13.12 40.41
C ALA A 222 -24.43 -12.71 39.77
N ALA A 223 -24.49 -11.90 38.70
CA ALA A 223 -23.34 -11.30 38.03
C ALA A 223 -22.86 -10.05 38.79
N ALA A 224 -21.54 -9.86 38.85
CA ALA A 224 -20.97 -8.58 39.27
C ALA A 224 -21.21 -7.51 38.19
N ALA A 225 -20.99 -6.24 38.54
CA ALA A 225 -21.04 -5.16 37.55
C ALA A 225 -19.89 -5.33 36.53
N THR A 226 -20.19 -5.04 35.27
CA THR A 226 -19.25 -5.11 34.14
C THR A 226 -19.54 -3.98 33.14
N THR A 227 -19.20 -4.15 31.86
CA THR A 227 -19.43 -3.21 30.78
C THR A 227 -20.12 -3.86 29.59
N VAL A 228 -20.67 -3.04 28.71
CA VAL A 228 -21.13 -3.44 27.39
C VAL A 228 -20.54 -2.49 26.36
N ASP A 229 -19.93 -3.05 25.33
CA ASP A 229 -19.43 -2.33 24.16
C ASP A 229 -20.46 -2.40 23.05
N VAL A 230 -20.68 -1.29 22.36
CA VAL A 230 -21.47 -1.24 21.12
C VAL A 230 -20.55 -0.87 19.99
N SER A 231 -20.54 -1.68 18.93
CA SER A 231 -19.73 -1.47 17.74
C SER A 231 -20.57 -1.05 16.53
N LEU A 232 -19.99 -0.19 15.69
CA LEU A 232 -20.53 0.21 14.39
C LEU A 232 -19.56 -0.24 13.30
N GLY A 233 -20.03 -1.03 12.33
CA GLY A 233 -19.19 -1.51 11.23
C GLY A 233 -18.07 -2.48 11.65
N GLY A 234 -18.13 -3.01 12.87
CA GLY A 234 -17.09 -3.87 13.46
C GLY A 234 -16.13 -3.16 14.42
N THR A 235 -16.23 -1.84 14.58
CA THR A 235 -15.39 -1.05 15.50
C THR A 235 -16.18 -0.59 16.72
N VAL A 236 -15.61 -0.68 17.92
CA VAL A 236 -16.25 -0.22 19.16
C VAL A 236 -16.50 1.29 19.09
N ALA A 237 -17.77 1.66 19.11
CA ALA A 237 -18.26 3.03 18.96
C ALA A 237 -18.64 3.68 20.30
N GLY A 238 -18.78 2.88 21.36
CA GLY A 238 -18.98 3.34 22.73
C GLY A 238 -19.06 2.19 23.73
N THR A 239 -18.79 2.50 25.00
CA THR A 239 -18.84 1.55 26.13
C THR A 239 -19.66 2.15 27.26
N ALA A 240 -20.42 1.33 27.98
CA ALA A 240 -21.12 1.77 29.19
C ALA A 240 -21.09 0.72 30.29
N GLN A 241 -21.29 1.17 31.54
CA GLN A 241 -21.32 0.31 32.72
C GLN A 241 -22.64 -0.46 32.79
N VAL A 242 -22.53 -1.76 33.00
CA VAL A 242 -23.62 -2.67 33.32
C VAL A 242 -23.62 -2.88 34.84
N PRO A 243 -24.69 -2.56 35.58
CA PRO A 243 -24.74 -2.82 37.02
C PRO A 243 -24.72 -4.33 37.32
N ALA A 244 -24.47 -4.70 38.57
CA ALA A 244 -24.63 -6.10 39.01
C ALA A 244 -26.07 -6.58 38.74
N LEU A 245 -26.22 -7.82 38.24
CA LEU A 245 -27.50 -8.40 37.85
C LEU A 245 -27.76 -9.70 38.61
N GLY A 246 -28.90 -9.80 39.29
CA GLY A 246 -29.38 -11.06 39.85
C GLY A 246 -29.67 -12.10 38.78
N ALA A 247 -29.77 -13.37 39.19
CA ALA A 247 -30.15 -14.46 38.29
C ALA A 247 -31.52 -14.18 37.63
N GLY A 248 -31.56 -14.17 36.29
CA GLY A 248 -32.75 -13.88 35.50
C GLY A 248 -33.05 -12.38 35.28
N GLU A 249 -32.30 -11.47 35.90
CA GLU A 249 -32.50 -10.01 35.78
C GLU A 249 -31.98 -9.47 34.45
N SER A 250 -32.46 -8.27 34.05
CA SER A 250 -31.99 -7.56 32.86
C SER A 250 -31.88 -6.07 33.14
N ALA A 251 -30.90 -5.40 32.53
CA ALA A 251 -30.74 -3.96 32.57
C ALA A 251 -30.62 -3.38 31.15
N PRO A 252 -31.43 -2.37 30.79
CA PRO A 252 -31.15 -1.54 29.63
C PRO A 252 -30.01 -0.58 29.96
N VAL A 253 -29.01 -0.53 29.08
CA VAL A 253 -27.83 0.31 29.22
C VAL A 253 -27.71 1.21 28.01
N ASP A 254 -27.67 2.52 28.26
CA ASP A 254 -27.50 3.54 27.22
C ASP A 254 -26.00 3.76 26.97
N VAL A 255 -25.59 3.55 25.73
CA VAL A 255 -24.22 3.67 25.23
C VAL A 255 -24.18 4.84 24.26
N ALA A 256 -23.46 5.90 24.64
CA ALA A 256 -23.29 7.06 23.79
C ALA A 256 -22.39 6.70 22.60
N LEU A 257 -22.92 6.79 21.38
CA LEU A 257 -22.18 6.54 20.14
C LEU A 257 -21.71 7.83 19.47
N GLY A 258 -22.09 9.00 19.99
CA GLY A 258 -21.69 10.29 19.43
C GLY A 258 -22.28 10.55 18.03
N LYS A 259 -21.71 11.52 17.31
CA LYS A 259 -22.08 11.82 15.92
C LYS A 259 -21.36 10.86 14.98
N ARG A 260 -21.98 10.55 13.85
CA ARG A 260 -21.41 9.64 12.84
C ARG A 260 -21.54 10.26 11.46
N ALA A 261 -20.58 9.99 10.59
CA ALA A 261 -20.66 10.39 9.19
C ALA A 261 -21.86 9.71 8.51
N GLN A 262 -22.27 10.25 7.35
CA GLN A 262 -23.32 9.63 6.55
C GLN A 262 -22.90 8.22 6.16
N GLY A 263 -23.78 7.23 6.38
CA GLY A 263 -23.43 5.85 6.12
C GLY A 263 -24.45 4.86 6.65
N SER A 264 -24.23 3.58 6.34
CA SER A 264 -25.04 2.47 6.86
C SER A 264 -24.14 1.52 7.62
N TYR A 265 -24.33 1.48 8.94
CA TYR A 265 -23.47 0.76 9.88
C TYR A 265 -24.18 -0.49 10.40
N THR A 266 -23.49 -1.63 10.38
CA THR A 266 -23.91 -2.79 11.19
C THR A 266 -23.70 -2.45 12.66
N VAL A 267 -24.71 -2.67 13.50
CA VAL A 267 -24.61 -2.40 14.94
C VAL A 267 -24.51 -3.72 15.67
N SER A 268 -23.46 -3.91 16.46
CA SER A 268 -23.32 -5.06 17.36
C SER A 268 -23.05 -4.61 18.77
N ALA A 269 -23.33 -5.46 19.75
CA ALA A 269 -23.01 -5.21 21.13
C ALA A 269 -22.43 -6.47 21.80
N VAL A 270 -21.49 -6.28 22.72
CA VAL A 270 -20.84 -7.35 23.48
C VAL A 270 -20.84 -6.95 24.95
N VAL A 271 -21.48 -7.76 25.80
CA VAL A 271 -21.38 -7.61 27.26
C VAL A 271 -20.12 -8.30 27.77
N ASP A 272 -19.54 -7.74 28.83
CA ASP A 272 -18.29 -8.19 29.44
C ASP A 272 -17.15 -8.45 28.43
N PRO A 273 -16.84 -7.49 27.55
CA PRO A 273 -15.85 -7.66 26.49
C PRO A 273 -14.43 -7.94 27.01
N LEU A 274 -14.18 -7.67 28.30
CA LEU A 274 -12.91 -7.93 28.98
C LEU A 274 -12.89 -9.25 29.76
N ASP A 275 -13.97 -10.05 29.69
CA ASP A 275 -14.11 -11.35 30.36
C ASP A 275 -13.79 -11.28 31.86
N THR A 276 -14.37 -10.27 32.54
CA THR A 276 -14.11 -9.97 33.96
C THR A 276 -15.09 -10.65 34.90
N VAL A 277 -16.28 -10.99 34.42
CA VAL A 277 -17.26 -11.84 35.07
C VAL A 277 -17.06 -13.22 34.47
N ALA A 278 -16.79 -14.22 35.31
CA ALA A 278 -16.65 -15.56 34.79
C ALA A 278 -18.03 -16.22 34.67
N GLU A 279 -18.36 -16.78 33.51
CA GLU A 279 -19.75 -17.12 33.15
C GLU A 279 -19.93 -18.60 32.79
N GLN A 280 -21.17 -19.04 32.59
CA GLN A 280 -21.45 -20.41 32.12
C GLN A 280 -21.14 -20.57 30.64
N ASP A 281 -21.40 -19.54 29.83
CA ASP A 281 -21.22 -19.52 28.38
C ASP A 281 -20.79 -18.11 27.94
N ASN A 282 -19.54 -17.94 27.52
CA ASN A 282 -19.06 -16.65 27.01
C ASN A 282 -19.43 -16.44 25.52
N ASP A 283 -19.90 -17.47 24.82
CA ASP A 283 -20.16 -17.41 23.38
C ASP A 283 -21.48 -16.68 23.05
N ASN A 284 -22.33 -16.46 24.05
CA ASN A 284 -23.64 -15.80 23.92
C ASN A 284 -23.63 -14.31 24.32
N ASN A 285 -22.46 -13.75 24.64
CA ASN A 285 -22.29 -12.36 25.08
C ASN A 285 -22.52 -11.32 23.98
N SER A 286 -22.60 -11.74 22.73
CA SER A 286 -22.69 -10.84 21.57
C SER A 286 -24.04 -10.91 20.87
N ILE A 287 -24.50 -9.76 20.37
CA ILE A 287 -25.61 -9.68 19.42
C ILE A 287 -25.24 -8.73 18.28
N THR A 288 -25.71 -9.01 17.07
CA THR A 288 -25.70 -8.06 15.95
C THR A 288 -27.14 -7.74 15.59
N ALA A 289 -27.48 -6.45 15.47
CA ALA A 289 -28.81 -6.02 15.07
C ALA A 289 -29.09 -6.42 13.61
N ASP A 290 -30.31 -6.89 13.35
CA ASP A 290 -30.75 -7.22 11.99
C ASP A 290 -30.85 -5.98 11.09
N ALA A 291 -31.19 -4.83 11.69
CA ALA A 291 -31.24 -3.54 11.02
C ALA A 291 -29.86 -2.85 11.04
N LYS A 292 -29.56 -2.10 9.99
CA LYS A 292 -28.39 -1.21 9.96
C LYS A 292 -28.77 0.18 10.49
N LEU A 293 -27.90 0.77 11.30
CA LEU A 293 -27.96 2.18 11.64
C LEU A 293 -27.64 2.98 10.39
N THR A 294 -28.62 3.71 9.85
CA THR A 294 -28.42 4.53 8.66
C THR A 294 -28.41 5.99 9.06
N VAL A 295 -27.25 6.62 8.93
CA VAL A 295 -27.03 8.04 9.20
C VAL A 295 -27.21 8.81 7.90
N GLY A 296 -28.20 9.69 7.86
CA GLY A 296 -28.49 10.57 6.74
C GLY A 296 -27.66 11.85 6.76
N GLN A 297 -27.80 12.67 5.73
CA GLN A 297 -27.22 14.02 5.72
C GLN A 297 -28.02 14.97 6.59
N THR A 298 -27.37 16.03 7.07
CA THR A 298 -28.03 17.15 7.73
C THR A 298 -29.02 17.83 6.77
N PRO A 299 -30.23 18.21 7.24
CA PRO A 299 -31.18 18.93 6.41
C PRO A 299 -30.65 20.29 5.93
N GLY A 300 -30.68 20.55 4.62
CA GLY A 300 -30.20 21.81 4.00
C GLY A 300 -29.48 21.58 2.66
N PRO A 301 -29.11 22.66 1.95
CA PRO A 301 -28.25 22.56 0.77
C PRO A 301 -26.79 22.32 1.16
N ASP A 302 -26.03 21.65 0.29
CA ASP A 302 -24.60 21.37 0.51
C ASP A 302 -23.93 21.19 -0.85
N LEU A 303 -23.30 22.24 -1.34
CA LEU A 303 -22.60 22.28 -2.61
C LEU A 303 -21.18 21.73 -2.44
N GLN A 304 -20.73 21.08 -3.52
CA GLN A 304 -19.41 20.51 -3.59
C GLN A 304 -18.93 20.62 -5.02
N VAL A 305 -17.72 21.15 -5.22
CA VAL A 305 -17.10 21.03 -6.54
C VAL A 305 -16.54 19.62 -6.71
N THR A 306 -16.99 18.92 -7.74
CA THR A 306 -16.63 17.52 -8.02
C THR A 306 -15.74 17.35 -9.25
N GLY A 307 -15.49 18.44 -10.00
CA GLY A 307 -14.55 18.39 -11.10
C GLY A 307 -14.43 19.71 -11.86
N ILE A 308 -13.32 19.84 -12.60
CA ILE A 308 -13.06 20.97 -13.49
C ILE A 308 -12.80 20.41 -14.89
N GLY A 309 -13.63 20.75 -15.87
CA GLY A 309 -13.41 20.50 -17.28
C GLY A 309 -12.56 21.60 -17.91
N SER A 310 -11.74 21.27 -18.91
CA SER A 310 -10.99 22.23 -19.71
C SER A 310 -11.10 21.88 -21.20
N THR A 311 -11.26 22.89 -22.05
CA THR A 311 -11.31 22.72 -23.50
C THR A 311 -10.31 23.66 -24.17
N PRO A 312 -9.30 23.13 -24.90
CA PRO A 312 -8.97 21.70 -25.03
C PRO A 312 -8.52 21.07 -23.70
N SER A 313 -8.69 19.76 -23.55
CA SER A 313 -8.32 19.02 -22.32
C SER A 313 -6.80 18.86 -22.15
N SER A 314 -6.05 18.95 -23.25
CA SER A 314 -4.59 19.00 -23.30
C SER A 314 -4.18 20.17 -24.20
N PRO A 315 -4.10 21.40 -23.65
CA PRO A 315 -3.78 22.58 -24.44
C PRO A 315 -2.30 22.61 -24.85
N ALA A 316 -2.04 23.01 -26.09
CA ALA A 316 -0.69 23.42 -26.51
C ALA A 316 -0.37 24.81 -25.96
N VAL A 317 0.92 25.10 -25.77
CA VAL A 317 1.39 26.44 -25.37
C VAL A 317 0.83 27.50 -26.33
N GLY A 318 0.27 28.57 -25.77
CA GLY A 318 -0.39 29.66 -26.50
C GLY A 318 -1.88 29.43 -26.81
N SER A 319 -2.44 28.25 -26.52
CA SER A 319 -3.87 27.97 -26.77
C SER A 319 -4.76 28.70 -25.78
N ASN A 320 -5.90 29.23 -26.22
CA ASN A 320 -6.94 29.70 -25.31
C ASN A 320 -7.73 28.50 -24.76
N VAL A 321 -7.86 28.43 -23.44
CA VAL A 321 -8.53 27.34 -22.71
C VAL A 321 -9.78 27.90 -22.05
N SER A 322 -10.93 27.31 -22.36
CA SER A 322 -12.17 27.51 -21.59
C SER A 322 -12.31 26.44 -20.52
N PHE A 323 -13.02 26.76 -19.44
CA PHE A 323 -13.24 25.84 -18.33
C PHE A 323 -14.71 25.72 -17.97
N SER A 324 -15.06 24.54 -17.48
CA SER A 324 -16.34 24.26 -16.85
C SER A 324 -16.11 23.63 -15.48
N VAL A 325 -17.04 23.82 -14.55
CA VAL A 325 -16.93 23.32 -13.17
C VAL A 325 -18.16 22.49 -12.85
N LYS A 326 -17.98 21.27 -12.36
CA LYS A 326 -19.07 20.42 -11.90
C LYS A 326 -19.38 20.72 -10.44
N VAL A 327 -20.57 21.24 -10.17
CA VAL A 327 -21.07 21.55 -8.83
C VAL A 327 -22.14 20.53 -8.48
N HIS A 328 -21.89 19.72 -7.46
CA HIS A 328 -22.82 18.75 -6.91
C HIS A 328 -23.48 19.32 -5.68
N ASN A 329 -24.81 19.29 -5.60
CA ASN A 329 -25.51 19.54 -4.35
C ASN A 329 -25.70 18.18 -3.67
N ARG A 330 -24.81 17.83 -2.74
CA ARG A 330 -24.96 16.62 -1.94
C ARG A 330 -26.06 16.77 -0.89
N GLY A 331 -26.52 17.98 -0.60
CA GLY A 331 -27.53 18.26 0.42
C GLY A 331 -28.93 17.76 0.07
N THR A 332 -29.84 17.90 1.04
CA THR A 332 -31.23 17.45 0.95
C THR A 332 -32.19 18.53 0.43
N SER A 333 -31.76 19.78 0.36
CA SER A 333 -32.53 20.91 -0.18
C SER A 333 -31.93 21.44 -1.47
N ALA A 334 -32.78 21.86 -2.42
CA ALA A 334 -32.32 22.42 -3.69
C ALA A 334 -31.74 23.84 -3.52
N VAL A 335 -30.73 24.17 -4.33
CA VAL A 335 -30.16 25.51 -4.43
C VAL A 335 -30.73 26.21 -5.67
N SER A 336 -31.16 27.46 -5.50
CA SER A 336 -31.66 28.28 -6.62
C SER A 336 -30.52 28.74 -7.53
N ALA A 337 -30.81 28.98 -8.81
CA ALA A 337 -29.82 29.53 -9.72
C ALA A 337 -29.31 30.90 -9.25
N GLY A 338 -28.03 31.19 -9.44
CA GLY A 338 -27.48 32.54 -9.20
C GLY A 338 -26.20 32.60 -8.37
N SER A 339 -25.83 31.53 -7.65
CA SER A 339 -24.55 31.52 -6.92
C SER A 339 -23.36 31.57 -7.87
N VAL A 340 -22.25 32.15 -7.42
CA VAL A 340 -21.06 32.36 -8.25
C VAL A 340 -20.12 31.17 -8.12
N THR A 341 -19.84 30.48 -9.23
CA THR A 341 -18.73 29.51 -9.27
C THR A 341 -17.49 30.21 -9.79
N ARG A 342 -16.40 30.18 -9.03
CA ARG A 342 -15.13 30.85 -9.38
C ARG A 342 -14.06 29.81 -9.67
N LEU A 343 -13.23 30.07 -10.67
CA LEU A 343 -11.98 29.34 -10.91
C LEU A 343 -10.81 30.31 -10.93
N THR A 344 -9.73 29.97 -10.23
CA THR A 344 -8.43 30.63 -10.38
C THR A 344 -7.45 29.73 -11.12
N VAL A 345 -6.67 30.31 -12.04
CA VAL A 345 -5.61 29.64 -12.81
C VAL A 345 -4.49 30.64 -13.10
N GLY A 346 -3.32 30.44 -12.51
CA GLY A 346 -2.24 31.44 -12.55
C GLY A 346 -2.70 32.77 -11.96
N ASP A 347 -2.57 33.85 -12.73
CA ASP A 347 -3.03 35.20 -12.39
C ASP A 347 -4.48 35.50 -12.82
N LYS A 348 -5.18 34.52 -13.41
CA LYS A 348 -6.55 34.69 -13.90
C LYS A 348 -7.58 34.19 -12.90
N THR A 349 -8.65 34.98 -12.76
CA THR A 349 -9.88 34.59 -12.08
C THR A 349 -11.02 34.59 -13.11
N LEU A 350 -11.68 33.46 -13.25
CA LEU A 350 -12.83 33.26 -14.14
C LEU A 350 -14.06 32.96 -13.28
N ASN A 351 -15.21 33.53 -13.63
CA ASN A 351 -16.46 33.29 -12.92
C ASN A 351 -17.53 32.73 -13.87
N GLY A 352 -18.38 31.88 -13.34
CA GLY A 352 -19.63 31.44 -13.96
C GLY A 352 -20.78 31.59 -12.96
N THR A 353 -22.01 31.63 -13.47
CA THR A 353 -23.22 31.64 -12.64
C THR A 353 -23.79 30.23 -12.61
N ALA A 354 -23.89 29.64 -11.42
CA ALA A 354 -24.43 28.30 -11.27
C ALA A 354 -25.92 28.28 -11.64
N PRO A 355 -26.38 27.24 -12.37
CA PRO A 355 -27.81 26.98 -12.54
C PRO A 355 -28.44 26.53 -11.21
N ALA A 356 -29.76 26.31 -11.20
CA ALA A 356 -30.39 25.71 -10.03
C ALA A 356 -29.91 24.26 -9.88
N VAL A 357 -29.44 23.89 -8.69
CA VAL A 357 -28.89 22.56 -8.40
C VAL A 357 -29.82 21.84 -7.44
N ALA A 358 -30.58 20.86 -7.95
CA ALA A 358 -31.48 20.06 -7.12
C ALA A 358 -30.71 19.21 -6.10
N ALA A 359 -31.36 18.83 -5.00
CA ALA A 359 -30.79 17.90 -4.02
C ALA A 359 -30.32 16.60 -4.69
N GLY A 360 -29.09 16.19 -4.41
CA GLY A 360 -28.43 15.02 -5.00
C GLY A 360 -28.02 15.18 -6.49
N ALA A 361 -28.23 16.33 -7.12
CA ALA A 361 -27.89 16.55 -8.53
C ALA A 361 -26.47 17.11 -8.70
N THR A 362 -25.89 16.92 -9.88
CA THR A 362 -24.64 17.57 -10.30
C THR A 362 -24.88 18.36 -11.56
N GLU A 363 -24.55 19.64 -11.52
CA GLU A 363 -24.68 20.55 -12.65
C GLU A 363 -23.31 21.03 -13.14
N THR A 364 -23.21 21.34 -14.43
CA THR A 364 -21.99 21.89 -15.02
C THR A 364 -22.14 23.40 -15.20
N VAL A 365 -21.23 24.16 -14.57
CA VAL A 365 -21.15 25.62 -14.64
C VAL A 365 -20.08 26.01 -15.64
N GLU A 366 -20.48 26.58 -16.77
CA GLU A 366 -19.56 27.13 -17.76
C GLU A 366 -18.99 28.47 -17.27
N LEU A 367 -17.68 28.63 -17.32
CA LEU A 367 -17.03 29.87 -16.88
C LEU A 367 -16.90 30.87 -18.03
N SER A 368 -17.10 32.15 -17.73
CA SER A 368 -16.95 33.22 -18.70
C SER A 368 -15.48 33.62 -18.85
N GLY A 369 -14.95 33.51 -20.07
CA GLY A 369 -13.58 33.89 -20.42
C GLY A 369 -12.70 32.72 -20.82
N THR A 370 -11.42 32.99 -21.06
CA THR A 370 -10.41 31.97 -21.37
C THR A 370 -9.09 32.27 -20.67
N TRP A 371 -8.29 31.24 -20.45
CA TRP A 371 -6.89 31.33 -20.02
C TRP A 371 -5.98 30.97 -21.19
N THR A 372 -4.96 31.78 -21.48
CA THR A 372 -3.97 31.43 -22.50
C THR A 372 -2.93 30.51 -21.87
N ALA A 373 -2.84 29.28 -22.37
CA ALA A 373 -1.99 28.23 -21.83
C ALA A 373 -0.51 28.59 -21.95
N THR A 374 0.22 28.56 -20.84
CA THR A 374 1.69 28.75 -20.80
C THR A 374 2.37 27.42 -20.53
N SER A 375 3.53 27.17 -21.14
CA SER A 375 4.30 25.92 -20.94
C SER A 375 4.52 25.63 -19.46
N GLY A 376 4.51 24.35 -19.10
CA GLY A 376 4.55 23.90 -17.70
C GLY A 376 3.14 23.62 -17.21
N GLY A 377 2.82 23.93 -15.96
CA GLY A 377 1.46 23.73 -15.49
C GLY A 377 1.00 24.76 -14.50
N ALA A 378 -0.29 24.69 -14.25
CA ALA A 378 -1.02 25.63 -13.42
C ALA A 378 -1.98 24.87 -12.52
N THR A 379 -2.16 25.33 -11.29
CA THR A 379 -3.21 24.83 -10.40
C THR A 379 -4.52 25.53 -10.77
N LEU A 380 -5.52 24.72 -11.07
CA LEU A 380 -6.91 25.14 -11.24
C LEU A 380 -7.59 25.01 -9.88
N THR A 381 -8.03 26.10 -9.26
CA THR A 381 -8.80 26.04 -8.00
C THR A 381 -10.19 26.57 -8.24
N ALA A 382 -11.19 25.69 -8.16
CA ALA A 382 -12.60 26.03 -8.29
C ALA A 382 -13.27 26.12 -6.93
N THR A 383 -14.17 27.08 -6.77
CA THR A 383 -14.97 27.31 -5.58
C THR A 383 -16.43 27.45 -6.00
N ALA A 384 -17.29 26.54 -5.53
CA ALA A 384 -18.74 26.73 -5.57
C ALA A 384 -19.14 27.83 -4.57
N ASP A 385 -20.22 28.54 -4.88
CA ASP A 385 -20.69 29.72 -4.14
C ASP A 385 -19.58 30.65 -3.59
N ALA A 386 -18.65 31.04 -4.47
CA ALA A 386 -17.46 31.84 -4.13
C ALA A 386 -17.75 33.28 -3.63
N THR A 387 -19.02 33.60 -3.39
CA THR A 387 -19.53 34.85 -2.83
C THR A 387 -20.31 34.66 -1.53
N ASP A 388 -20.44 33.43 -1.03
CA ASP A 388 -21.06 33.10 0.26
C ASP A 388 -22.51 33.61 0.34
N THR A 389 -23.33 33.17 -0.62
CA THR A 389 -24.72 33.60 -0.80
C THR A 389 -25.76 32.51 -0.55
N VAL A 390 -25.34 31.25 -0.44
CA VAL A 390 -26.14 30.09 -0.10
C VAL A 390 -25.70 29.65 1.30
N ASP A 391 -26.62 29.60 2.26
CA ASP A 391 -26.31 29.04 3.59
C ASP A 391 -26.25 27.51 3.49
N GLU A 392 -25.06 26.92 3.48
CA GLU A 392 -24.86 25.49 3.30
C GLU A 392 -24.70 24.73 4.62
N THR A 393 -25.00 23.43 4.63
CA THR A 393 -24.76 22.58 5.81
C THR A 393 -23.29 22.27 6.03
N ASN A 394 -22.46 22.47 5.00
CA ASN A 394 -21.02 22.36 5.06
C ASN A 394 -20.40 23.34 4.06
N GLU A 395 -19.60 24.29 4.54
CA GLU A 395 -18.91 25.26 3.67
C GLU A 395 -17.50 24.79 3.26
N ASP A 396 -16.96 23.77 3.93
CA ASP A 396 -15.56 23.38 3.80
C ASP A 396 -15.28 22.50 2.56
N ASN A 397 -16.33 22.01 1.90
CA ASN A 397 -16.26 21.16 0.70
C ASN A 397 -16.57 21.91 -0.61
N ASN A 398 -16.71 23.23 -0.56
CA ASN A 398 -16.97 24.07 -1.72
C ASN A 398 -15.76 24.24 -2.66
N VAL A 399 -14.56 23.85 -2.24
CA VAL A 399 -13.33 24.04 -3.01
C VAL A 399 -12.80 22.73 -3.58
N PHE A 400 -12.45 22.74 -4.87
CA PHE A 400 -11.75 21.65 -5.54
C PHE A 400 -10.59 22.20 -6.36
N ALA A 401 -9.40 21.64 -6.19
CA ALA A 401 -8.24 22.00 -6.98
C ALA A 401 -7.72 20.81 -7.80
N ARG A 402 -7.23 21.08 -9.01
CA ARG A 402 -6.44 20.13 -9.80
C ARG A 402 -5.41 20.84 -10.67
N SER A 403 -4.33 20.16 -11.01
CA SER A 403 -3.36 20.70 -11.97
C SER A 403 -3.85 20.57 -13.42
N ILE A 404 -3.43 21.51 -14.26
CA ILE A 404 -3.39 21.40 -15.73
C ILE A 404 -1.94 21.51 -16.19
N VAL A 405 -1.56 20.67 -17.16
CA VAL A 405 -0.23 20.70 -17.78
C VAL A 405 -0.38 21.07 -19.24
N VAL A 406 0.49 21.96 -19.69
CA VAL A 406 0.58 22.52 -21.03
C VAL A 406 1.96 22.14 -21.59
N GLY A 407 1.97 21.37 -22.67
CA GLY A 407 3.19 20.70 -23.16
C GLY A 407 3.38 19.31 -22.54
N ARG A 408 4.55 18.69 -22.73
CA ARG A 408 4.91 17.35 -22.23
C ARG A 408 5.65 17.42 -20.89
N GLY A 409 5.62 16.32 -20.14
CA GLY A 409 6.32 16.20 -18.86
C GLY A 409 5.49 16.71 -17.68
N ALA A 410 6.10 16.71 -16.50
CA ALA A 410 5.49 17.24 -15.29
C ALA A 410 5.61 18.76 -15.22
N ALA A 411 4.55 19.40 -14.73
CA ALA A 411 4.58 20.77 -14.27
C ALA A 411 5.17 20.84 -12.86
N VAL A 412 6.48 21.02 -12.82
CA VAL A 412 7.24 21.16 -11.59
C VAL A 412 7.37 22.63 -11.20
N PRO A 413 7.44 22.96 -9.89
CA PRO A 413 7.55 24.35 -9.41
C PRO A 413 8.97 24.91 -9.50
N TYR A 414 9.94 24.10 -9.90
CA TYR A 414 11.34 24.48 -10.06
C TYR A 414 11.73 24.68 -11.53
N VAL A 415 12.79 25.44 -11.75
CA VAL A 415 13.48 25.51 -13.05
C VAL A 415 14.82 24.80 -12.90
N GLU A 416 15.08 23.86 -13.81
CA GLU A 416 16.35 23.13 -13.91
C GLU A 416 17.35 23.91 -14.78
N TYR A 417 18.63 23.86 -14.40
CA TYR A 417 19.74 24.46 -15.14
C TYR A 417 20.90 23.48 -15.22
N GLU A 418 21.30 23.12 -16.44
CA GLU A 418 22.45 22.26 -16.70
C GLU A 418 23.77 23.01 -16.48
N ALA A 419 24.74 22.37 -15.81
CA ALA A 419 26.01 23.00 -15.43
C ALA A 419 26.84 23.44 -16.64
N GLU A 420 26.82 22.63 -17.71
CA GLU A 420 27.55 22.87 -18.95
C GLU A 420 26.94 23.97 -19.83
N GLU A 421 25.66 24.33 -19.61
CA GLU A 421 25.02 25.47 -20.26
C GLU A 421 25.28 26.79 -19.51
N GLY A 422 25.70 26.69 -18.24
CA GLY A 422 26.12 27.82 -17.42
C GLY A 422 27.51 28.35 -17.77
N ARG A 423 27.94 29.39 -17.05
CA ARG A 423 29.33 29.86 -17.09
C ARG A 423 30.14 29.05 -16.10
N TYR A 424 31.26 28.46 -16.51
CA TYR A 424 32.09 27.68 -15.61
C TYR A 424 33.59 27.91 -15.79
N GLU A 425 34.33 27.74 -14.70
CA GLU A 425 35.77 27.54 -14.68
C GLU A 425 36.03 26.17 -14.06
N GLY A 426 36.20 25.16 -14.90
CA GLY A 426 36.27 23.75 -14.52
C GLY A 426 36.63 22.89 -15.74
N THR A 427 36.44 21.59 -15.64
CA THR A 427 36.62 20.65 -16.76
C THR A 427 35.27 20.11 -17.20
N LEU A 428 34.88 20.34 -18.45
CA LEU A 428 33.70 19.71 -19.04
C LEU A 428 33.93 18.20 -19.17
N LEU A 429 32.97 17.42 -18.69
CA LEU A 429 32.85 15.99 -18.93
C LEU A 429 31.73 15.79 -19.95
N GLU A 430 31.95 14.94 -20.95
CA GLU A 430 30.98 14.65 -22.01
C GLU A 430 31.08 13.18 -22.40
N ALA A 431 29.94 12.49 -22.50
CA ALA A 431 29.90 11.10 -22.92
C ALA A 431 30.10 10.98 -24.43
N ASP A 432 30.64 9.85 -24.88
CA ASP A 432 30.58 9.50 -26.29
C ASP A 432 29.14 9.12 -26.71
N ALA A 433 28.95 8.91 -28.02
CA ALA A 433 27.65 8.57 -28.59
C ALA A 433 27.20 7.14 -28.25
N VAL A 434 28.11 6.23 -27.90
CA VAL A 434 27.82 4.82 -27.55
C VAL A 434 27.25 4.76 -26.13
N ARG A 435 27.68 5.66 -25.24
CA ARG A 435 27.20 5.77 -23.86
C ARG A 435 27.35 4.45 -23.11
N THR A 436 28.53 3.86 -23.24
CA THR A 436 28.87 2.55 -22.67
C THR A 436 28.46 2.45 -21.20
N PHE A 437 27.72 1.39 -20.86
CA PHE A 437 27.19 1.13 -19.53
C PHE A 437 28.15 0.25 -18.72
N GLY A 438 27.94 0.13 -17.40
CA GLY A 438 28.67 -0.82 -16.55
C GLY A 438 30.09 -0.40 -16.19
N HIS A 439 30.57 0.73 -16.72
CA HIS A 439 31.88 1.30 -16.43
C HIS A 439 31.79 2.63 -15.69
N THR A 440 32.85 2.94 -14.94
CA THR A 440 32.94 4.21 -14.19
C THR A 440 33.05 5.40 -15.14
N ASN A 441 31.91 6.00 -15.49
CA ASN A 441 31.84 7.18 -16.35
C ASN A 441 30.79 8.17 -15.85
N PHE A 442 31.25 9.32 -15.37
CA PHE A 442 30.34 10.36 -14.86
C PHE A 442 29.48 10.97 -15.97
N ALA A 443 30.04 11.15 -17.16
CA ALA A 443 29.32 11.85 -18.22
C ALA A 443 28.16 11.02 -18.76
N SER A 444 28.29 9.69 -18.83
CA SER A 444 27.15 8.83 -19.20
C SER A 444 26.02 8.92 -18.19
N GLU A 445 26.31 9.12 -16.90
CA GLU A 445 25.29 9.29 -15.87
C GLU A 445 24.83 10.74 -15.64
N SER A 446 25.34 11.70 -16.40
CA SER A 446 24.99 13.12 -16.30
C SER A 446 23.74 13.43 -17.13
N SER A 447 22.92 14.38 -16.67
CA SER A 447 21.86 14.95 -17.51
C SER A 447 22.47 15.57 -18.75
N GLY A 448 21.79 15.49 -19.89
CA GLY A 448 22.37 15.94 -21.16
C GLY A 448 23.61 15.16 -21.62
N ARG A 449 24.03 14.15 -20.84
CA ARG A 449 25.29 13.40 -20.94
C ARG A 449 26.54 14.25 -20.75
N LYS A 450 26.43 15.34 -19.99
CA LYS A 450 27.51 16.30 -19.73
C LYS A 450 27.45 16.86 -18.31
N SER A 451 28.60 17.19 -17.75
CA SER A 451 28.69 17.84 -16.44
C SER A 451 30.00 18.57 -16.27
N VAL A 452 30.15 19.37 -15.21
CA VAL A 452 31.36 20.16 -14.96
C VAL A 452 32.09 19.67 -13.71
N ARG A 453 33.37 19.32 -13.87
CA ARG A 453 34.26 18.90 -12.79
C ARG A 453 35.13 20.04 -12.25
N LEU A 454 35.15 20.20 -10.93
CA LEU A 454 35.93 21.18 -10.18
C LEU A 454 37.05 20.47 -9.39
N ASN A 455 38.29 20.60 -9.87
CA ASN A 455 39.51 19.99 -9.33
C ASN A 455 40.39 20.94 -8.51
N SER A 456 40.14 22.25 -8.52
CA SER A 456 41.02 23.23 -7.87
C SER A 456 40.24 24.36 -7.20
N ALA A 457 40.84 24.95 -6.17
CA ALA A 457 40.25 26.09 -5.48
C ALA A 457 39.99 27.26 -6.46
N GLY A 458 38.85 27.92 -6.32
CA GLY A 458 38.38 28.99 -7.19
C GLY A 458 37.62 28.52 -8.43
N GLN A 459 37.62 27.23 -8.77
CA GLN A 459 36.80 26.69 -9.86
C GLN A 459 35.32 26.70 -9.49
N TYR A 460 34.45 26.97 -10.47
CA TYR A 460 33.02 27.17 -10.27
C TYR A 460 32.15 26.79 -11.46
N VAL A 461 30.85 26.67 -11.20
CA VAL A 461 29.74 26.77 -12.17
C VAL A 461 28.80 27.91 -11.73
N GLU A 462 28.33 28.71 -12.67
CA GLU A 462 27.49 29.90 -12.46
C GLU A 462 26.28 29.91 -13.40
N PHE A 463 25.11 30.09 -12.81
CA PHE A 463 23.79 30.05 -13.44
C PHE A 463 23.11 31.40 -13.26
N THR A 464 22.31 31.83 -14.24
CA THR A 464 21.46 33.02 -14.11
C THR A 464 20.01 32.57 -13.99
N SER A 465 19.37 32.83 -12.85
CA SER A 465 17.99 32.38 -12.63
C SER A 465 17.01 33.09 -13.58
N THR A 466 16.03 32.36 -14.08
CA THR A 466 14.90 32.89 -14.87
C THR A 466 13.65 33.13 -14.01
N SER A 467 13.62 32.55 -12.81
CA SER A 467 12.56 32.69 -11.82
C SER A 467 13.13 33.19 -10.48
N ALA A 468 12.25 33.70 -9.61
CA ALA A 468 12.59 33.90 -8.22
C ALA A 468 12.84 32.54 -7.54
N SER A 469 13.75 32.49 -6.57
CA SER A 469 14.06 31.26 -5.84
C SER A 469 14.50 31.55 -4.40
N ASN A 470 14.15 30.64 -3.50
CA ASN A 470 14.63 30.59 -2.12
C ASN A 470 15.12 29.18 -1.74
N SER A 471 15.43 28.36 -2.74
CA SER A 471 15.94 27.01 -2.55
C SER A 471 16.90 26.62 -3.68
N ILE A 472 17.67 25.57 -3.44
CA ILE A 472 18.50 24.95 -4.45
C ILE A 472 18.51 23.44 -4.22
N VAL A 473 18.40 22.67 -5.30
CA VAL A 473 18.85 21.28 -5.36
C VAL A 473 20.07 21.24 -6.27
N VAL A 474 21.09 20.47 -5.91
CA VAL A 474 22.31 20.27 -6.69
C VAL A 474 22.46 18.78 -6.94
N ARG A 475 22.34 18.35 -8.21
CA ARG A 475 22.76 17.00 -8.59
C ARG A 475 24.26 16.98 -8.75
N ASN A 476 24.92 16.16 -7.94
CA ASN A 476 26.37 16.24 -7.77
C ASN A 476 27.00 14.87 -7.54
N ALA A 477 28.31 14.80 -7.77
CA ALA A 477 29.14 13.69 -7.34
C ALA A 477 30.40 14.22 -6.65
N ILE A 478 30.64 13.69 -5.44
CA ILE A 478 31.91 13.78 -4.72
C ILE A 478 32.48 12.36 -4.59
N PRO A 479 33.80 12.20 -4.40
CA PRO A 479 34.39 10.87 -4.21
C PRO A 479 33.73 10.12 -3.05
N ASP A 480 33.66 8.80 -3.14
CA ASP A 480 33.36 7.94 -1.99
C ASP A 480 34.50 8.01 -0.94
N ALA A 481 34.24 7.55 0.28
CA ALA A 481 35.26 7.29 1.27
C ALA A 481 36.16 6.12 0.83
N PRO A 482 37.47 6.10 1.21
CA PRO A 482 38.39 5.04 0.78
C PRO A 482 37.96 3.60 1.11
N GLY A 483 37.12 3.41 2.12
CA GLY A 483 36.59 2.10 2.53
C GLY A 483 35.12 1.86 2.16
N GLY A 484 34.49 2.77 1.41
CA GLY A 484 33.05 2.74 1.16
C GLY A 484 32.22 3.46 2.22
N GLY A 485 30.92 3.49 2.00
CA GLY A 485 29.93 4.06 2.94
C GLY A 485 29.75 5.58 2.86
N GLY A 486 30.43 6.24 1.92
CA GLY A 486 30.30 7.67 1.64
C GLY A 486 31.04 8.60 2.60
N GLN A 487 31.06 9.86 2.21
CA GLN A 487 31.56 10.99 3.00
C GLN A 487 30.70 12.23 2.77
N GLU A 488 30.74 13.13 3.75
CA GLU A 488 30.10 14.45 3.69
C GLU A 488 31.15 15.52 3.40
N LYS A 489 30.83 16.41 2.46
CA LYS A 489 31.67 17.54 2.05
C LYS A 489 30.81 18.79 1.86
N THR A 490 31.44 19.90 1.55
CA THR A 490 30.73 21.14 1.23
C THR A 490 31.15 21.71 -0.10
N LEU A 491 30.27 22.50 -0.70
CA LEU A 491 30.55 23.38 -1.83
C LEU A 491 29.95 24.76 -1.58
N SER A 492 30.74 25.81 -1.77
CA SER A 492 30.31 27.17 -1.43
C SER A 492 29.34 27.73 -2.47
N LEU A 493 28.21 28.27 -2.00
CA LEU A 493 27.17 28.89 -2.82
C LEU A 493 27.23 30.41 -2.69
N TYR A 494 27.19 31.08 -3.83
CA TYR A 494 27.13 32.52 -3.96
C TYR A 494 25.88 32.96 -4.73
N ALA A 495 25.38 34.16 -4.44
CA ALA A 495 24.35 34.87 -5.20
C ALA A 495 24.87 36.26 -5.52
N ASP A 496 24.93 36.62 -6.81
CA ASP A 496 25.50 37.89 -7.30
C ASP A 496 26.90 38.19 -6.76
N GLY A 497 27.71 37.14 -6.63
CA GLY A 497 29.08 37.21 -6.11
C GLY A 497 29.19 37.39 -4.60
N GLN A 498 28.08 37.42 -3.86
CA GLN A 498 28.07 37.42 -2.39
C GLN A 498 27.92 35.99 -1.87
N PHE A 499 28.73 35.64 -0.87
CA PHE A 499 28.64 34.32 -0.23
C PHE A 499 27.27 34.17 0.46
N VAL A 500 26.60 33.05 0.20
CA VAL A 500 25.28 32.72 0.77
C VAL A 500 25.44 31.71 1.90
N GLN A 501 25.91 30.51 1.56
CA GLN A 501 26.15 29.41 2.50
C GLN A 501 27.05 28.35 1.86
N LYS A 502 27.48 27.37 2.66
CA LYS A 502 28.07 26.13 2.15
C LYS A 502 26.99 25.07 2.02
N VAL A 503 26.75 24.57 0.80
CA VAL A 503 25.83 23.45 0.55
C VAL A 503 26.53 22.17 0.98
N LYS A 504 25.88 21.36 1.83
CA LYS A 504 26.38 20.04 2.23
C LYS A 504 26.13 19.05 1.08
N LEU A 505 27.15 18.30 0.71
CA LEU A 505 27.11 17.28 -0.33
C LEU A 505 27.48 15.93 0.30
N SER A 506 26.80 14.87 -0.13
CA SER A 506 27.03 13.52 0.37
C SER A 506 27.35 12.55 -0.76
N SER A 507 28.15 11.53 -0.46
CA SER A 507 28.32 10.32 -1.28
C SER A 507 27.74 9.07 -0.61
N LYS A 508 27.04 9.23 0.53
CA LYS A 508 26.54 8.11 1.35
C LYS A 508 25.57 7.19 0.61
N HIS A 509 24.80 7.76 -0.31
CA HIS A 509 23.77 7.05 -1.06
C HIS A 509 24.15 6.85 -2.54
N SER A 510 25.30 7.34 -3.00
CA SER A 510 25.84 7.06 -4.32
C SER A 510 26.90 5.96 -4.26
N TRP A 511 27.51 5.65 -5.41
CA TRP A 511 28.60 4.68 -5.55
C TRP A 511 28.19 3.22 -5.29
N LEU A 512 27.78 2.55 -6.37
CA LEU A 512 27.60 1.10 -6.40
C LEU A 512 28.71 0.45 -7.23
N TYR A 513 29.42 -0.47 -6.61
CA TYR A 513 30.62 -1.12 -7.11
C TYR A 513 30.36 -2.58 -7.48
N GLY A 514 30.89 -3.02 -8.63
CA GLY A 514 30.88 -4.42 -9.02
C GLY A 514 31.02 -4.65 -10.53
N ASN A 515 31.44 -5.85 -10.91
CA ASN A 515 31.65 -6.28 -12.30
C ASN A 515 30.46 -7.13 -12.82
N THR A 516 29.25 -6.84 -12.38
CA THR A 516 28.02 -7.58 -12.73
C THR A 516 26.91 -6.62 -13.11
N ASP A 517 26.01 -7.04 -13.99
CA ASP A 517 24.79 -6.26 -14.31
C ASP A 517 23.63 -6.55 -13.35
N GLN A 518 23.77 -7.61 -12.53
CA GLN A 518 22.81 -7.88 -11.47
C GLN A 518 22.94 -6.83 -10.37
N PRO A 519 21.87 -6.07 -10.09
CA PRO A 519 21.93 -4.92 -9.21
C PRO A 519 22.10 -5.35 -7.75
N GLU A 520 21.56 -6.52 -7.35
CA GLU A 520 21.80 -7.12 -6.04
C GLU A 520 23.24 -7.62 -5.87
N GLY A 521 24.00 -7.76 -6.96
CA GLY A 521 25.43 -8.08 -6.90
C GLY A 521 26.33 -6.86 -6.78
N LEU A 522 25.77 -5.65 -6.79
CA LEU A 522 26.51 -4.41 -6.57
C LEU A 522 26.57 -4.09 -5.08
N THR A 523 27.72 -3.58 -4.65
CA THR A 523 27.98 -3.27 -3.25
C THR A 523 28.35 -1.80 -3.08
N ASN A 524 28.22 -1.27 -1.87
CA ASN A 524 28.76 0.05 -1.52
C ASN A 524 30.21 -0.03 -0.99
N THR A 525 30.92 -1.12 -1.30
CA THR A 525 32.32 -1.33 -0.95
C THR A 525 33.20 -1.14 -2.19
N PRO A 526 34.17 -0.22 -2.16
CA PRO A 526 35.00 0.09 -3.32
C PRO A 526 35.69 -1.15 -3.92
N GLY A 527 35.46 -1.37 -5.22
CA GLY A 527 36.10 -2.43 -6.00
C GLY A 527 35.49 -2.59 -7.39
N GLY A 528 36.29 -2.93 -8.40
CA GLY A 528 35.80 -3.02 -9.79
C GLY A 528 35.30 -1.67 -10.33
N ASP A 529 34.36 -1.73 -11.28
CA ASP A 529 33.69 -0.54 -11.81
C ASP A 529 32.58 -0.02 -10.90
N ALA A 530 32.38 1.31 -10.92
CA ALA A 530 31.37 2.01 -10.17
C ALA A 530 30.29 2.59 -11.07
N ARG A 531 29.05 2.58 -10.57
CA ARG A 531 27.87 3.20 -11.18
C ARG A 531 26.99 3.85 -10.12
N ARG A 532 25.92 4.53 -10.52
CA ARG A 532 25.05 5.33 -9.62
C ARG A 532 25.88 6.37 -8.87
N LEU A 533 26.69 7.10 -9.64
CA LEU A 533 27.78 7.99 -9.21
C LEU A 533 27.26 9.31 -8.63
N PHE A 534 26.05 9.73 -9.03
CA PHE A 534 25.44 10.97 -8.60
C PHE A 534 24.43 10.75 -7.48
N ASP A 535 24.32 11.78 -6.66
CA ASP A 535 23.24 11.97 -5.69
C ASP A 535 22.73 13.42 -5.77
N GLU A 536 21.67 13.72 -5.04
CA GLU A 536 21.18 15.09 -4.92
C GLU A 536 21.38 15.65 -3.53
N SER A 537 21.63 16.96 -3.46
CA SER A 537 21.74 17.68 -2.19
C SER A 537 20.91 18.95 -2.27
N HIS A 538 20.11 19.21 -1.25
CA HIS A 538 19.14 20.31 -1.27
C HIS A 538 19.28 21.24 -0.06
N ALA A 539 18.96 22.52 -0.26
CA ALA A 539 18.98 23.51 0.80
C ALA A 539 17.89 24.59 0.59
N LEU A 540 17.19 24.93 1.68
CA LEU A 540 16.45 26.19 1.76
C LEU A 540 17.43 27.33 2.02
N LEU A 541 17.18 28.48 1.38
CA LEU A 541 17.98 29.69 1.52
C LEU A 541 17.27 30.66 2.49
N ALA A 542 18.06 31.38 3.29
CA ALA A 542 17.51 32.35 4.24
C ALA A 542 16.77 33.53 3.59
N ASN A 543 17.05 33.80 2.32
CA ASN A 543 16.47 34.90 1.55
C ASN A 543 15.82 34.37 0.27
N THR A 544 14.82 35.11 -0.22
CA THR A 544 14.33 34.96 -1.59
C THR A 544 15.15 35.86 -2.52
N TYR A 545 15.61 35.27 -3.62
CA TYR A 545 16.37 35.94 -4.67
C TYR A 545 15.49 36.14 -5.91
N PRO A 546 15.52 37.32 -6.55
CA PRO A 546 14.70 37.58 -7.73
C PRO A 546 15.22 36.82 -8.97
N ALA A 547 14.38 36.75 -10.02
CA ALA A 547 14.85 36.34 -11.34
C ALA A 547 16.00 37.25 -11.82
N GLY A 548 16.97 36.67 -12.51
CA GLY A 548 18.20 37.33 -12.96
C GLY A 548 19.37 37.22 -11.98
N THR A 549 19.15 36.64 -10.79
CA THR A 549 20.22 36.40 -9.80
C THR A 549 21.24 35.41 -10.35
N LYS A 550 22.53 35.70 -10.15
CA LYS A 550 23.61 34.79 -10.52
C LYS A 550 23.96 33.87 -9.37
N PHE A 551 23.52 32.62 -9.43
CA PHE A 551 23.89 31.59 -8.48
C PHE A 551 25.18 30.92 -8.92
N ARG A 552 26.18 30.86 -8.03
CA ARG A 552 27.46 30.21 -8.32
C ARG A 552 27.81 29.18 -7.25
N LEU A 553 28.08 27.95 -7.68
CA LEU A 553 28.69 26.92 -6.86
C LEU A 553 30.20 26.92 -7.11
N GLN A 554 31.00 27.19 -6.08
CA GLN A 554 32.44 27.40 -6.17
C GLN A 554 33.18 26.58 -5.12
N ARG A 555 34.31 25.99 -5.53
CA ARG A 555 35.21 25.27 -4.62
C ARG A 555 36.12 26.27 -3.90
N ASP A 556 35.82 26.59 -2.65
CA ASP A 556 36.61 27.50 -1.82
C ASP A 556 37.50 26.78 -0.80
N ALA A 557 38.19 27.56 0.02
CA ALA A 557 38.88 27.04 1.20
C ALA A 557 37.90 26.27 2.10
N GLY A 558 38.29 25.05 2.50
CA GLY A 558 37.46 24.14 3.27
C GLY A 558 36.44 23.34 2.44
N ASP A 559 36.33 23.59 1.13
CA ASP A 559 35.66 22.67 0.21
C ASP A 559 36.71 21.64 -0.27
N ASP A 560 36.88 20.63 0.58
CA ASP A 560 38.05 19.76 0.61
C ASP A 560 37.81 18.35 0.04
N ALA A 561 36.76 18.14 -0.76
CA ALA A 561 36.63 16.93 -1.56
C ALA A 561 37.75 16.90 -2.62
N ALA A 562 38.22 15.71 -3.01
CA ALA A 562 39.28 15.59 -4.01
C ALA A 562 38.88 16.27 -5.34
N TYR A 563 37.62 16.08 -5.73
CA TYR A 563 36.96 16.78 -6.82
C TYR A 563 35.46 16.94 -6.49
N TYR A 564 34.81 17.81 -7.25
CA TYR A 564 33.37 17.97 -7.28
C TYR A 564 32.92 17.84 -8.73
N ILE A 565 31.82 17.15 -8.99
CA ILE A 565 31.18 17.16 -10.30
C ILE A 565 29.78 17.72 -10.09
N VAL A 566 29.47 18.80 -10.79
CA VAL A 566 28.13 19.41 -10.79
C VAL A 566 27.50 19.09 -12.13
N ASP A 567 26.35 18.44 -12.06
CA ASP A 567 25.54 18.06 -13.22
C ASP A 567 24.52 19.15 -13.52
N LEU A 568 23.61 19.39 -12.59
CA LEU A 568 22.55 20.39 -12.71
C LEU A 568 22.17 21.00 -11.37
N ILE A 569 21.41 22.08 -11.44
CA ILE A 569 20.70 22.63 -10.28
C ILE A 569 19.20 22.80 -10.56
N ASP A 570 18.36 22.54 -9.56
CA ASP A 570 16.96 22.98 -9.56
C ASP A 570 16.82 24.21 -8.65
N LEU A 571 16.20 25.29 -9.15
CA LEU A 571 15.87 26.47 -8.36
C LEU A 571 14.34 26.60 -8.23
N GLU A 572 13.84 26.62 -6.99
CA GLU A 572 12.41 26.70 -6.67
C GLU A 572 12.10 27.88 -5.74
N GLN A 573 11.01 28.59 -6.02
CA GLN A 573 10.38 29.47 -5.04
C GLN A 573 9.47 28.66 -4.13
N VAL A 574 10.03 28.13 -3.06
CA VAL A 574 9.31 27.33 -2.06
C VAL A 574 8.38 28.23 -1.25
N ALA A 575 7.11 27.81 -1.14
CA ALA A 575 6.14 28.50 -0.30
C ALA A 575 6.50 28.38 1.19
N PRO A 576 6.07 29.33 2.04
CA PRO A 576 6.14 29.14 3.49
C PRO A 576 5.46 27.84 3.93
N ALA A 577 5.89 27.28 5.06
CA ALA A 577 5.27 26.10 5.65
C ALA A 577 3.76 26.32 5.85
N ALA A 578 2.94 25.37 5.39
CA ALA A 578 1.50 25.45 5.56
C ALA A 578 1.12 25.39 7.06
N ALA A 579 0.01 26.05 7.41
CA ALA A 579 -0.52 26.03 8.76
C ALA A 579 -1.32 24.74 9.02
N LYS A 580 -1.34 24.27 10.27
CA LYS A 580 -2.16 23.13 10.69
C LYS A 580 -3.64 23.41 10.42
N PRO A 581 -4.35 22.56 9.65
CA PRO A 581 -5.80 22.64 9.52
C PRO A 581 -6.48 22.45 10.89
N ALA A 582 -7.58 23.17 11.14
CA ALA A 582 -8.23 23.19 12.46
C ALA A 582 -8.75 21.81 12.88
N GLU A 583 -9.13 20.99 11.92
CA GLU A 583 -9.67 19.64 12.09
C GLU A 583 -8.60 18.56 12.35
N CYS A 584 -7.32 18.83 12.05
CA CYS A 584 -6.25 17.86 12.23
C CYS A 584 -5.61 17.92 13.62
N ALA A 585 -5.18 16.77 14.14
CA ALA A 585 -4.33 16.68 15.33
C ALA A 585 -2.85 16.54 14.93
N SER A 586 -1.96 17.25 15.63
CA SER A 586 -0.53 17.22 15.34
C SER A 586 0.16 16.01 15.96
N ILE A 587 1.12 15.39 15.26
CA ILE A 587 1.97 14.31 15.84
C ILE A 587 2.71 14.75 17.12
N THR A 588 2.92 16.05 17.34
CA THR A 588 3.50 16.59 18.58
C THR A 588 2.59 16.41 19.79
N GLU A 589 1.27 16.34 19.57
CA GLU A 589 0.28 16.05 20.62
C GLU A 589 0.40 14.59 21.10
N TYR A 590 1.01 13.73 20.28
CA TYR A 590 1.29 12.31 20.56
C TYR A 590 2.73 12.05 21.02
N GLY A 591 3.52 13.10 21.23
CA GLY A 591 4.86 13.05 21.81
C GLY A 591 6.03 13.14 20.83
N ALA A 592 5.79 13.38 19.53
CA ALA A 592 6.86 13.62 18.58
C ALA A 592 7.55 14.96 18.85
N ILE A 593 8.87 15.05 18.68
CA ILE A 593 9.64 16.28 18.88
C ILE A 593 10.50 16.55 17.65
N PRO A 594 10.30 17.68 16.94
CA PRO A 594 11.00 17.91 15.68
C PRO A 594 12.49 18.19 15.91
N ASN A 595 13.33 17.65 15.03
CA ASN A 595 14.77 17.92 14.93
C ASN A 595 15.62 17.51 16.16
N ASP A 596 15.14 16.61 17.01
CA ASP A 596 15.89 16.17 18.20
C ASP A 596 16.77 14.92 17.95
N GLY A 597 16.59 14.27 16.80
CA GLY A 597 17.34 13.07 16.40
C GLY A 597 16.84 11.76 17.05
N ILE A 598 15.76 11.83 17.84
CA ILE A 598 15.14 10.70 18.54
C ILE A 598 14.04 10.12 17.64
N ASP A 599 13.83 8.81 17.72
CA ASP A 599 12.81 8.10 16.95
C ASP A 599 11.39 8.52 17.36
N ASP A 600 10.64 9.09 16.43
CA ASP A 600 9.26 9.55 16.55
C ASP A 600 8.23 8.51 16.10
N THR A 601 8.67 7.33 15.61
CA THR A 601 7.79 6.29 15.03
C THR A 601 6.56 6.01 15.91
N THR A 602 6.76 5.84 17.23
CA THR A 602 5.66 5.54 18.15
C THR A 602 4.62 6.67 18.22
N ALA A 603 5.05 7.93 18.15
CA ALA A 603 4.14 9.07 18.16
C ALA A 603 3.37 9.20 16.84
N ILE A 604 4.06 8.99 15.71
CA ILE A 604 3.45 8.97 14.37
C ILE A 604 2.40 7.84 14.30
N GLN A 605 2.77 6.63 14.70
CA GLN A 605 1.88 5.47 14.72
C GLN A 605 0.63 5.73 15.56
N LYS A 606 0.77 6.32 16.76
CA LYS A 606 -0.38 6.65 17.62
C LYS A 606 -1.33 7.66 16.99
N ALA A 607 -0.80 8.71 16.34
CA ALA A 607 -1.62 9.69 15.65
C ALA A 607 -2.38 9.04 14.47
N VAL A 608 -1.68 8.23 13.67
CA VAL A 608 -2.28 7.49 12.54
C VAL A 608 -3.35 6.50 13.00
N THR A 609 -3.10 5.76 14.09
CA THR A 609 -4.10 4.87 14.69
C THR A 609 -5.31 5.65 15.23
N ALA A 610 -5.13 6.83 15.81
CA ALA A 610 -6.24 7.67 16.27
C ALA A 610 -7.13 8.14 15.10
N ASP A 611 -6.54 8.53 13.97
CA ASP A 611 -7.30 8.88 12.75
C ASP A 611 -8.04 7.65 12.21
N GLN A 612 -7.34 6.52 12.08
CA GLN A 612 -7.94 5.26 11.64
C GLN A 612 -9.12 4.79 12.52
N ASN A 613 -9.08 5.09 13.82
CA ASN A 613 -10.17 4.78 14.75
C ASN A 613 -11.32 5.81 14.72
N GLY A 614 -11.14 6.94 14.03
CA GLY A 614 -12.09 8.05 13.99
C GLY A 614 -12.04 8.97 15.22
N ASP A 615 -10.97 8.91 16.02
CA ASP A 615 -10.77 9.76 17.19
C ASP A 615 -10.39 11.20 16.80
N ILE A 616 -9.72 11.34 15.64
CA ILE A 616 -9.34 12.62 15.02
C ILE A 616 -9.72 12.57 13.53
N SER A 617 -9.88 13.73 12.88
CA SER A 617 -10.29 13.80 11.47
C SER A 617 -9.12 13.73 10.47
N CYS A 618 -7.90 14.01 10.93
CA CYS A 618 -6.67 13.86 10.16
C CYS A 618 -5.43 14.00 11.04
N VAL A 619 -4.34 13.39 10.60
CA VAL A 619 -2.99 13.57 11.13
C VAL A 619 -2.30 14.76 10.47
N TRP A 620 -1.78 15.67 11.29
CA TRP A 620 -0.92 16.77 10.86
C TRP A 620 0.54 16.51 11.22
N ILE A 621 1.44 16.61 10.24
CA ILE A 621 2.89 16.56 10.42
C ILE A 621 3.46 17.98 10.24
N PRO A 622 3.80 18.70 11.33
CA PRO A 622 4.32 20.05 11.24
C PRO A 622 5.67 20.13 10.51
N ALA A 623 6.08 21.35 10.19
CA ALA A 623 7.43 21.62 9.73
C ALA A 623 8.48 21.14 10.75
N GLY A 624 9.46 20.39 10.28
CA GLY A 624 10.50 19.74 11.07
C GLY A 624 11.02 18.47 10.39
N GLN A 625 12.16 17.99 10.89
CA GLN A 625 12.66 16.66 10.60
C GLN A 625 12.22 15.70 11.71
N TRP A 626 11.65 14.57 11.33
CA TRP A 626 11.07 13.57 12.22
C TRP A 626 11.67 12.22 11.92
N ARG A 627 12.26 11.58 12.93
CA ARG A 627 12.96 10.31 12.70
C ARG A 627 11.95 9.18 12.76
N GLN A 628 11.89 8.37 11.72
CA GLN A 628 11.00 7.21 11.61
C GLN A 628 11.84 5.96 11.33
N GLU A 629 11.96 5.08 12.32
CA GLU A 629 12.75 3.84 12.23
C GLU A 629 11.90 2.57 12.07
N GLN A 630 10.56 2.69 12.05
CA GLN A 630 9.67 1.58 11.67
C GLN A 630 8.58 2.02 10.70
N LYS A 631 8.11 1.07 9.90
CA LYS A 631 6.98 1.23 8.98
C LYS A 631 5.71 1.56 9.76
N ILE A 632 4.95 2.56 9.31
CA ILE A 632 3.61 2.82 9.87
C ILE A 632 2.61 1.88 9.21
N LEU A 633 1.95 1.04 10.02
CA LEU A 633 0.99 0.02 9.59
C LEU A 633 -0.03 -0.26 10.70
N THR A 634 -1.09 -1.02 10.39
CA THR A 634 -2.09 -1.42 11.38
C THR A 634 -1.60 -2.63 12.16
N ASP A 635 -1.73 -2.59 13.49
CA ASP A 635 -1.44 -3.76 14.33
C ASP A 635 -2.33 -4.95 13.91
N ASP A 636 -1.74 -6.15 13.74
CA ASP A 636 -2.50 -7.32 13.30
C ASP A 636 -3.32 -7.87 14.50
N PRO A 637 -4.65 -7.70 14.53
CA PRO A 637 -5.45 -8.09 15.69
C PRO A 637 -5.42 -9.59 15.96
N LEU A 638 -5.06 -10.39 14.96
CA LEU A 638 -4.98 -11.84 15.05
C LEU A 638 -3.56 -12.35 15.36
N ASN A 639 -2.57 -11.46 15.48
CA ASN A 639 -1.18 -11.79 15.76
C ASN A 639 -0.64 -12.95 14.89
N ARG A 640 -0.95 -12.96 13.59
CA ARG A 640 -0.72 -14.10 12.68
C ARG A 640 0.75 -14.32 12.34
N GLY A 641 1.66 -13.60 12.97
CA GLY A 641 3.10 -13.77 12.86
C GLY A 641 3.80 -12.53 12.31
N GLN A 642 5.12 -12.54 12.45
CA GLN A 642 6.02 -11.40 12.18
C GLN A 642 5.94 -10.79 10.77
N PHE A 643 5.47 -11.56 9.78
CA PHE A 643 5.49 -11.19 8.37
C PHE A 643 4.11 -10.92 7.77
N ASN A 644 3.06 -11.04 8.58
CA ASN A 644 1.69 -10.76 8.16
C ASN A 644 1.37 -9.30 8.47
N GLN A 645 1.40 -8.44 7.45
CA GLN A 645 1.14 -7.01 7.61
C GLN A 645 -0.30 -6.65 7.22
N VAL A 646 -0.92 -5.87 8.08
CA VAL A 646 -2.19 -5.19 7.83
C VAL A 646 -1.85 -3.72 7.60
N GLY A 647 -2.15 -3.21 6.40
CA GLY A 647 -1.87 -1.82 6.08
C GLY A 647 -2.81 -0.86 6.81
N ILE A 648 -2.45 0.41 6.89
CA ILE A 648 -3.36 1.46 7.38
C ILE A 648 -4.52 1.65 6.40
N ARG A 649 -5.66 2.11 6.92
CA ARG A 649 -6.86 2.37 6.13
C ARG A 649 -7.64 3.56 6.67
N ASP A 650 -8.37 4.22 5.78
CA ASP A 650 -9.27 5.33 6.14
C ASP A 650 -8.54 6.51 6.84
N VAL A 651 -7.24 6.67 6.59
CA VAL A 651 -6.40 7.70 7.23
C VAL A 651 -6.19 8.90 6.31
N THR A 652 -6.19 10.11 6.87
CA THR A 652 -5.76 11.34 6.18
C THR A 652 -4.54 11.96 6.86
N ILE A 653 -3.38 11.91 6.21
CA ILE A 653 -2.12 12.49 6.66
C ILE A 653 -1.77 13.72 5.82
N ARG A 654 -1.53 14.86 6.46
CA ARG A 654 -1.13 16.11 5.81
C ARG A 654 0.13 16.70 6.43
N GLY A 655 1.08 17.12 5.61
CA GLY A 655 2.26 17.85 6.04
C GLY A 655 2.19 19.36 5.74
N ALA A 656 3.23 20.07 6.16
CA ALA A 656 3.40 21.50 5.93
C ALA A 656 4.05 21.83 4.58
N GLY A 657 4.25 20.83 3.71
CA GLY A 657 4.95 20.91 2.43
C GLY A 657 6.18 20.00 2.39
N MET A 658 6.52 19.46 1.22
CA MET A 658 7.66 18.53 1.02
C MET A 658 9.00 19.07 1.57
N TRP A 659 9.22 20.39 1.44
CA TRP A 659 10.43 21.05 1.94
C TRP A 659 10.45 21.25 3.47
N HIS A 660 9.30 21.10 4.13
CA HIS A 660 9.10 21.48 5.53
C HIS A 660 8.87 20.27 6.43
N SER A 661 8.04 19.31 6.03
CA SER A 661 7.69 18.13 6.84
C SER A 661 8.44 16.90 6.34
N GLN A 662 9.57 16.59 6.98
CA GLN A 662 10.52 15.59 6.48
C GLN A 662 10.61 14.40 7.44
N LEU A 663 10.16 13.23 6.99
CA LEU A 663 10.39 11.96 7.68
C LEU A 663 11.74 11.40 7.21
N TYR A 664 12.55 10.87 8.13
CA TYR A 664 13.83 10.25 7.77
C TYR A 664 14.21 9.06 8.65
N THR A 665 15.02 8.15 8.14
CA THR A 665 15.60 7.03 8.90
C THR A 665 17.13 7.10 8.88
N LEU A 666 17.78 6.63 9.94
CA LEU A 666 19.25 6.44 9.97
C LEU A 666 19.65 4.99 9.75
N THR A 667 18.74 4.04 9.95
CA THR A 667 19.01 2.60 9.89
C THR A 667 18.84 2.10 8.46
N PRO A 668 19.91 1.67 7.76
CA PRO A 668 19.79 1.10 6.43
C PRO A 668 18.84 -0.11 6.45
N PRO A 669 17.93 -0.28 5.48
CA PRO A 669 16.86 -1.28 5.59
C PRO A 669 17.39 -2.72 5.65
N HIS A 670 18.45 -3.02 4.90
CA HIS A 670 19.15 -4.32 4.94
C HIS A 670 19.85 -4.60 6.29
N GLN A 671 19.98 -3.61 7.17
CA GLN A 671 20.59 -3.71 8.51
C GLN A 671 19.56 -3.55 9.64
N ALA A 672 18.28 -3.34 9.33
CA ALA A 672 17.25 -3.07 10.32
C ALA A 672 16.88 -4.29 11.19
N GLY A 673 17.34 -5.51 10.87
CA GLY A 673 17.22 -6.66 11.75
C GLY A 673 15.78 -7.12 12.02
N GLY A 674 14.93 -7.18 10.97
CA GLY A 674 13.60 -7.82 11.03
C GLY A 674 12.53 -7.06 11.79
N ILE A 675 12.71 -5.74 12.00
CA ILE A 675 11.75 -4.87 12.69
C ILE A 675 10.41 -4.77 11.94
N ASN A 676 10.39 -5.03 10.62
CA ASN A 676 9.22 -5.26 9.78
C ASN A 676 9.60 -6.24 8.65
N HIS A 677 8.62 -6.66 7.83
CA HIS A 677 8.80 -7.66 6.76
C HIS A 677 10.07 -7.39 5.92
N PRO A 678 10.92 -8.41 5.66
CA PRO A 678 12.26 -8.21 5.10
C PRO A 678 12.28 -7.57 3.71
N HIS A 679 11.15 -7.60 2.99
CA HIS A 679 11.01 -7.01 1.66
C HIS A 679 10.56 -5.52 1.68
N GLU A 680 9.92 -5.05 2.77
CA GLU A 680 9.20 -3.76 2.78
C GLU A 680 9.97 -2.67 3.55
N GLY A 681 10.92 -3.08 4.39
CA GLY A 681 11.82 -2.19 5.11
C GLY A 681 11.21 -1.55 6.36
N ASN A 682 11.90 -0.51 6.85
CA ASN A 682 11.71 0.03 8.19
C ASN A 682 11.23 1.50 8.22
N PHE A 683 10.69 2.04 7.14
CA PHE A 683 10.24 3.44 7.10
C PHE A 683 9.10 3.63 6.10
N GLY A 684 8.42 4.78 6.18
CA GLY A 684 7.27 5.10 5.33
C GLY A 684 5.98 4.39 5.77
N PHE A 685 5.09 4.08 4.83
CA PHE A 685 3.72 3.65 5.13
C PHE A 685 3.34 2.37 4.40
N ASP A 686 2.66 1.45 5.10
CA ASP A 686 1.94 0.32 4.50
C ASP A 686 0.44 0.63 4.47
N ILE A 687 -0.22 0.50 3.32
CA ILE A 687 -1.59 0.97 3.07
C ILE A 687 -2.46 -0.16 2.52
N ASP A 688 -3.63 -0.37 3.13
CA ASP A 688 -4.64 -1.33 2.66
C ASP A 688 -5.77 -0.65 1.85
N ASP A 689 -6.26 0.52 2.28
CA ASP A 689 -7.44 1.15 1.65
C ASP A 689 -7.60 2.64 1.99
N ASN A 690 -8.37 3.37 1.18
CA ASN A 690 -8.91 4.72 1.44
C ASN A 690 -8.00 5.70 2.21
N THR A 691 -6.72 5.73 1.88
CA THR A 691 -5.73 6.54 2.61
C THR A 691 -5.28 7.73 1.78
N LYS A 692 -5.21 8.91 2.41
CA LYS A 692 -4.77 10.15 1.78
C LYS A 692 -3.50 10.63 2.44
N ILE A 693 -2.41 10.79 1.69
CA ILE A 693 -1.15 11.33 2.21
C ILE A 693 -0.74 12.51 1.34
N SER A 694 -0.50 13.66 1.95
CA SER A 694 -0.04 14.83 1.23
C SER A 694 1.03 15.68 1.91
N ASP A 695 1.81 16.37 1.08
CA ASP A 695 2.66 17.50 1.48
C ASP A 695 3.78 17.15 2.48
N ILE A 696 4.41 15.98 2.30
CA ILE A 696 5.51 15.47 3.13
C ILE A 696 6.70 15.03 2.27
N ALA A 697 7.86 14.87 2.91
CA ALA A 697 9.00 14.14 2.36
C ALA A 697 9.31 12.89 3.18
N ILE A 698 9.81 11.85 2.52
CA ILE A 698 10.26 10.58 3.09
C ILE A 698 11.68 10.32 2.59
N PHE A 699 12.67 10.47 3.47
CA PHE A 699 14.07 10.23 3.15
C PHE A 699 14.52 8.90 3.77
N GLY A 700 14.70 7.91 2.91
CA GLY A 700 15.23 6.61 3.27
C GLY A 700 16.71 6.67 3.63
N SER A 701 17.25 5.50 3.96
CA SER A 701 18.63 5.29 4.37
C SER A 701 19.33 4.23 3.51
N GLY A 702 18.74 3.87 2.36
CA GLY A 702 19.24 2.84 1.47
C GLY A 702 20.66 3.14 0.97
N GLN A 703 21.48 2.10 0.85
CA GLN A 703 22.86 2.18 0.33
C GLN A 703 23.12 1.17 -0.80
N ILE A 704 22.23 0.19 -0.95
CA ILE A 704 22.26 -0.89 -1.92
C ILE A 704 20.80 -1.28 -2.22
N ARG A 705 20.55 -1.95 -3.35
CA ARG A 705 19.23 -2.47 -3.71
C ARG A 705 18.78 -3.62 -2.81
N GLY A 706 19.70 -4.53 -2.48
CA GLY A 706 19.49 -5.65 -1.57
C GLY A 706 20.82 -6.30 -1.20
N GLY A 707 20.90 -6.88 0.00
CA GLY A 707 22.11 -7.53 0.54
C GLY A 707 22.05 -9.06 0.48
N ASP A 708 23.07 -9.72 1.04
CA ASP A 708 23.13 -11.19 1.18
C ASP A 708 21.85 -11.74 1.83
N GLY A 709 21.30 -12.83 1.29
CA GLY A 709 20.15 -13.53 1.86
C GLY A 709 18.77 -12.93 1.57
N ASN A 710 18.62 -12.14 0.48
CA ASN A 710 17.38 -11.50 0.03
C ASN A 710 16.85 -10.40 0.99
N ALA A 711 17.73 -9.75 1.76
CA ALA A 711 17.34 -8.56 2.52
C ALA A 711 17.19 -7.38 1.56
N GLU A 712 15.97 -6.91 1.30
CA GLU A 712 15.70 -5.82 0.35
C GLU A 712 15.85 -4.44 0.99
N GLY A 713 16.09 -3.41 0.16
CA GLY A 713 16.45 -2.06 0.59
C GLY A 713 15.31 -1.13 1.03
N GLY A 714 14.13 -1.65 1.38
CA GLY A 714 13.00 -0.90 1.93
C GLY A 714 12.20 -0.02 0.96
N VAL A 715 10.88 0.08 1.19
CA VAL A 715 9.93 0.75 0.29
C VAL A 715 9.31 1.96 0.98
N GLY A 716 9.18 3.10 0.29
CA GLY A 716 8.53 4.29 0.86
C GLY A 716 7.04 4.08 1.14
N ILE A 717 6.29 3.70 0.11
CA ILE A 717 4.85 3.40 0.20
C ILE A 717 4.58 2.01 -0.37
N ASN A 718 3.89 1.14 0.36
CA ASN A 718 3.52 -0.18 -0.17
C ASN A 718 2.19 -0.66 0.41
N GLY A 719 1.76 -1.83 -0.02
CA GLY A 719 0.55 -2.49 0.46
C GLY A 719 -0.43 -2.74 -0.68
N ARG A 720 -1.71 -2.91 -0.33
CA ARG A 720 -2.79 -3.22 -1.29
C ARG A 720 -3.39 -1.97 -1.92
N LEU A 721 -3.41 -0.88 -1.17
CA LEU A 721 -3.90 0.47 -1.49
C LEU A 721 -5.40 0.60 -1.83
N GLY A 722 -6.08 -0.48 -2.21
CA GLY A 722 -7.53 -0.53 -2.30
C GLY A 722 -8.14 0.57 -3.19
N LYS A 723 -9.18 1.22 -2.68
CA LYS A 723 -9.97 2.26 -3.36
C LYS A 723 -9.87 3.58 -2.63
N GLY A 724 -10.05 4.69 -3.34
CA GLY A 724 -10.10 6.02 -2.72
C GLY A 724 -8.75 6.52 -2.18
N THR A 725 -7.69 5.73 -2.25
CA THR A 725 -6.34 6.12 -1.87
C THR A 725 -5.77 7.17 -2.82
N LYS A 726 -5.24 8.26 -2.25
CA LYS A 726 -4.64 9.38 -2.99
C LYS A 726 -3.35 9.84 -2.33
N ILE A 727 -2.27 9.89 -3.09
CA ILE A 727 -0.96 10.33 -2.62
C ILE A 727 -0.55 11.55 -3.45
N SER A 728 -0.40 12.71 -2.81
CA SER A 728 -0.17 13.97 -3.52
C SER A 728 0.94 14.81 -2.91
N ASN A 729 1.84 15.36 -3.72
CA ASN A 729 2.94 16.20 -3.23
C ASN A 729 3.80 15.48 -2.18
N VAL A 730 4.22 14.24 -2.48
CA VAL A 730 5.17 13.49 -1.65
C VAL A 730 6.54 13.38 -2.32
N TRP A 731 7.60 13.77 -1.60
CA TRP A 731 8.99 13.65 -2.04
C TRP A 731 9.63 12.41 -1.40
N ILE A 732 10.07 11.42 -2.18
CA ILE A 732 10.73 10.22 -1.68
C ILE A 732 12.15 10.13 -2.23
N GLU A 733 13.14 9.95 -1.34
CA GLU A 733 14.52 9.65 -1.72
C GLU A 733 15.11 8.47 -0.97
N HIS A 734 16.16 7.87 -1.56
CA HIS A 734 17.02 6.87 -0.91
C HIS A 734 16.28 5.64 -0.37
N ALA A 735 15.09 5.37 -0.92
CA ALA A 735 14.37 4.11 -0.77
C ALA A 735 14.84 3.11 -1.83
N ASN A 736 14.58 1.81 -1.62
CA ASN A 736 14.69 0.85 -2.71
C ASN A 736 13.63 1.15 -3.76
N VAL A 737 12.36 1.12 -3.37
CA VAL A 737 11.23 1.48 -4.24
C VAL A 737 10.52 2.70 -3.66
N GLY A 738 10.11 3.64 -4.51
CA GLY A 738 9.29 4.78 -4.09
C GLY A 738 7.91 4.32 -3.62
N ALA A 739 7.14 3.69 -4.52
CA ALA A 739 5.90 3.00 -4.18
C ALA A 739 5.71 1.64 -4.87
N TRP A 740 5.38 0.61 -4.09
CA TRP A 740 5.04 -0.73 -4.58
C TRP A 740 3.56 -1.02 -4.33
N VAL A 741 2.74 -0.91 -5.37
CA VAL A 741 1.28 -0.95 -5.29
C VAL A 741 0.76 -2.33 -5.63
N GLY A 742 0.42 -3.09 -4.61
CA GLY A 742 -0.11 -4.43 -4.73
C GLY A 742 0.62 -5.40 -3.81
N ARG A 743 -0.09 -6.47 -3.47
CA ARG A 743 0.39 -7.51 -2.58
C ARG A 743 -0.10 -8.85 -3.10
N ASP A 744 0.70 -9.89 -2.99
CA ASP A 744 0.31 -11.21 -3.45
C ASP A 744 -0.92 -11.72 -2.71
N TYR A 745 -1.83 -12.40 -3.43
CA TYR A 745 -3.05 -12.97 -2.83
C TYR A 745 -2.77 -13.93 -1.67
N SER A 746 -1.62 -14.61 -1.67
CA SER A 746 -1.19 -15.47 -0.57
C SER A 746 -0.91 -14.71 0.73
N ASN A 747 -0.66 -13.40 0.67
CA ASN A 747 -0.55 -12.57 1.86
C ASN A 747 -1.95 -12.15 2.32
N ILE A 748 -2.42 -12.78 3.39
CA ILE A 748 -3.72 -12.56 4.04
C ILE A 748 -4.86 -12.49 3.01
N PRO A 749 -5.31 -13.65 2.48
CA PRO A 749 -6.34 -13.71 1.44
C PRO A 749 -7.64 -12.96 1.76
N GLU A 750 -7.99 -12.85 3.03
CA GLU A 750 -9.20 -12.17 3.51
C GLU A 750 -9.15 -10.65 3.27
N LEU A 751 -7.94 -10.09 3.14
CA LEU A 751 -7.70 -8.67 2.89
C LEU A 751 -7.47 -8.37 1.41
N TRP A 752 -7.66 -9.33 0.49
CA TRP A 752 -7.48 -9.12 -0.95
C TRP A 752 -8.29 -7.90 -1.45
N ASN A 753 -7.57 -6.84 -1.81
CA ASN A 753 -8.16 -5.56 -2.22
C ASN A 753 -7.20 -4.82 -3.17
N PRO A 754 -7.09 -5.23 -4.44
CA PRO A 754 -6.15 -4.62 -5.37
C PRO A 754 -6.46 -3.14 -5.59
N GLY A 755 -5.43 -2.35 -5.89
CA GLY A 755 -5.56 -0.93 -6.20
C GLY A 755 -6.59 -0.67 -7.31
N ASP A 756 -7.56 0.21 -7.05
CA ASP A 756 -8.62 0.55 -8.00
C ASP A 756 -8.98 2.04 -7.89
N GLY A 757 -8.68 2.79 -8.94
CA GLY A 757 -8.92 4.24 -8.96
C GLY A 757 -7.92 5.05 -8.14
N LEU A 758 -6.67 4.58 -8.01
CA LEU A 758 -5.63 5.27 -7.25
C LEU A 758 -5.15 6.54 -7.97
N GLU A 759 -4.80 7.56 -7.18
CA GLU A 759 -4.18 8.78 -7.72
C GLU A 759 -2.84 9.08 -7.02
N PHE A 760 -1.77 9.10 -7.81
CA PHE A 760 -0.47 9.64 -7.42
C PHE A 760 -0.22 10.92 -8.20
N SER A 761 0.04 12.03 -7.51
CA SER A 761 0.21 13.33 -8.16
C SER A 761 1.25 14.23 -7.50
N GLY A 762 1.95 15.03 -8.29
CA GLY A 762 2.97 15.93 -7.74
C GLY A 762 4.10 15.21 -7.02
N MET A 763 4.36 13.93 -7.35
CA MET A 763 5.40 13.15 -6.69
C MET A 763 6.78 13.66 -7.11
N ARG A 764 7.75 13.63 -6.19
CA ARG A 764 9.18 13.77 -6.51
C ARG A 764 9.87 12.51 -6.01
N ILE A 765 10.13 11.55 -6.90
CA ILE A 765 10.79 10.29 -6.51
C ILE A 765 12.20 10.30 -7.08
N ARG A 766 13.19 10.34 -6.20
CA ARG A 766 14.58 10.54 -6.60
C ARG A 766 15.51 9.50 -5.98
N ASN A 767 16.60 9.17 -6.66
CA ASN A 767 17.71 8.44 -6.07
C ASN A 767 17.33 7.06 -5.47
N THR A 768 16.34 6.37 -6.06
CA THR A 768 15.91 5.04 -5.60
C THR A 768 16.84 3.93 -6.09
N TYR A 769 16.85 2.78 -5.42
CA TYR A 769 17.68 1.63 -5.81
C TYR A 769 16.99 0.63 -6.75
N ALA A 770 15.68 0.75 -6.88
CA ALA A 770 14.82 0.03 -7.79
C ALA A 770 13.75 1.03 -8.33
N ASP A 771 12.53 0.55 -8.55
CA ASP A 771 11.46 1.28 -9.21
C ASP A 771 11.09 2.59 -8.52
N GLY A 772 10.56 3.54 -9.31
CA GLY A 772 9.89 4.71 -8.76
C GLY A 772 8.50 4.35 -8.23
N ILE A 773 7.57 4.02 -9.12
CA ILE A 773 6.24 3.48 -8.75
C ILE A 773 5.92 2.26 -9.62
N ASN A 774 5.57 1.13 -9.00
CA ASN A 774 5.14 -0.08 -9.69
C ASN A 774 3.69 -0.44 -9.31
N PHE A 775 2.81 -0.48 -10.31
CA PHE A 775 1.43 -0.97 -10.21
C PHE A 775 1.37 -2.46 -10.52
N THR A 776 1.08 -3.28 -9.50
CA THR A 776 1.07 -4.74 -9.60
C THR A 776 -0.22 -5.38 -9.06
N ASN A 777 -0.31 -6.70 -9.13
CA ASN A 777 -1.34 -7.56 -8.51
C ASN A 777 -2.78 -7.12 -8.80
N GLY A 778 -3.10 -6.79 -10.05
CA GLY A 778 -4.46 -6.42 -10.46
C GLY A 778 -4.83 -4.95 -10.26
N THR A 779 -3.83 -4.08 -10.01
CA THR A 779 -4.04 -2.63 -9.95
C THR A 779 -4.66 -2.10 -11.24
N ARG A 780 -5.74 -1.34 -11.13
CA ARG A 780 -6.57 -0.91 -12.27
C ARG A 780 -7.14 0.50 -12.11
N ASN A 781 -7.59 1.09 -13.21
CA ASN A 781 -8.18 2.43 -13.25
C ASN A 781 -7.34 3.53 -12.55
N SER A 782 -6.03 3.29 -12.38
CA SER A 782 -5.18 4.08 -11.51
C SER A 782 -4.26 5.00 -12.31
N THR A 783 -3.85 6.13 -11.73
CA THR A 783 -3.04 7.11 -12.46
C THR A 783 -1.88 7.65 -11.63
N VAL A 784 -0.73 7.77 -12.29
CA VAL A 784 0.39 8.61 -11.83
C VAL A 784 0.49 9.79 -12.78
N TYR A 785 0.40 11.00 -12.26
CA TYR A 785 0.44 12.19 -13.09
C TYR A 785 1.15 13.38 -12.49
N ASN A 786 1.61 14.28 -13.35
CA ASN A 786 2.25 15.52 -12.95
C ASN A 786 3.39 15.30 -11.93
N SER A 787 4.20 14.28 -12.16
CA SER A 787 5.20 13.79 -11.21
C SER A 787 6.60 13.72 -11.83
N SER A 788 7.62 13.96 -11.01
CA SER A 788 9.03 13.96 -11.41
C SER A 788 9.75 12.76 -10.81
N PHE A 789 10.51 12.07 -11.67
CA PHE A 789 11.34 10.94 -11.33
C PHE A 789 12.77 11.22 -11.81
N ARG A 790 13.76 11.10 -10.92
CA ARG A 790 15.16 11.29 -11.31
C ARG A 790 16.06 10.25 -10.65
N ASN A 791 16.95 9.62 -11.40
CA ASN A 791 17.94 8.68 -10.84
C ASN A 791 17.31 7.46 -10.15
N THR A 792 16.28 6.84 -10.75
CA THR A 792 15.68 5.59 -10.27
C THR A 792 16.56 4.39 -10.62
N GLY A 793 16.50 3.34 -9.80
CA GLY A 793 17.37 2.17 -9.91
C GLY A 793 16.77 0.94 -10.54
N ASP A 794 15.59 1.10 -11.09
CA ASP A 794 14.92 0.24 -12.05
C ASP A 794 13.87 1.12 -12.75
N ASP A 795 12.82 0.52 -13.30
CA ASP A 795 11.72 1.22 -13.97
C ASP A 795 11.20 2.41 -13.15
N ALA A 796 11.30 3.64 -13.69
CA ALA A 796 10.80 4.79 -12.94
C ALA A 796 9.28 4.70 -12.72
N LEU A 797 8.56 4.18 -13.72
CA LEU A 797 7.13 3.86 -13.65
C LEU A 797 6.87 2.50 -14.31
N ALA A 798 6.19 1.60 -13.61
CA ALA A 798 5.87 0.28 -14.13
C ALA A 798 4.41 -0.12 -13.89
N VAL A 799 3.84 -0.82 -14.87
CA VAL A 799 2.67 -1.69 -14.64
C VAL A 799 3.15 -3.13 -14.80
N TRP A 800 3.11 -3.92 -13.74
CA TRP A 800 3.29 -5.36 -13.82
C TRP A 800 1.96 -6.07 -13.60
N ALA A 801 1.36 -6.63 -14.66
CA ALA A 801 0.14 -7.43 -14.54
C ALA A 801 0.48 -8.81 -13.94
N SER A 802 0.92 -8.84 -12.68
CA SER A 802 1.34 -10.04 -11.96
C SER A 802 0.23 -11.10 -11.91
N LYS A 803 0.63 -12.38 -11.93
CA LYS A 803 -0.28 -13.52 -11.80
C LYS A 803 -0.61 -13.88 -10.36
N TYR A 804 0.06 -13.27 -9.38
CA TYR A 804 -0.14 -13.55 -7.95
C TYR A 804 -1.38 -12.84 -7.40
N VAL A 805 -2.52 -13.12 -8.03
CA VAL A 805 -3.83 -12.52 -7.78
C VAL A 805 -4.84 -13.59 -7.40
N LYS A 806 -6.02 -13.20 -6.90
CA LYS A 806 -7.07 -14.13 -6.52
C LYS A 806 -7.62 -14.92 -7.71
N ASP A 807 -7.92 -14.24 -8.81
CA ASP A 807 -8.36 -14.88 -10.05
C ASP A 807 -7.80 -14.16 -11.28
N THR A 808 -6.86 -14.82 -11.96
CA THR A 808 -6.17 -14.30 -13.17
C THR A 808 -7.09 -13.97 -14.35
N SER A 809 -8.36 -14.36 -14.31
CA SER A 809 -9.35 -14.02 -15.35
C SER A 809 -10.08 -12.70 -15.10
N VAL A 810 -10.02 -12.15 -13.90
CA VAL A 810 -10.72 -10.90 -13.50
C VAL A 810 -9.81 -9.88 -12.82
N ASP A 811 -8.77 -10.32 -12.11
CA ASP A 811 -7.81 -9.46 -11.42
C ASP A 811 -6.61 -9.12 -12.30
N ILE A 812 -6.91 -8.57 -13.48
CA ILE A 812 -5.91 -8.19 -14.48
C ILE A 812 -5.57 -6.72 -14.26
N GLY A 813 -4.29 -6.34 -14.32
CA GLY A 813 -3.91 -4.93 -14.29
C GLY A 813 -4.38 -4.23 -15.57
N HIS A 814 -5.25 -3.22 -15.47
CA HIS A 814 -5.82 -2.58 -16.65
C HIS A 814 -6.25 -1.12 -16.47
N ASP A 815 -6.38 -0.40 -17.59
CA ASP A 815 -6.82 1.00 -17.65
C ASP A 815 -6.01 1.95 -16.75
N ASN A 816 -4.73 1.61 -16.51
CA ASN A 816 -3.82 2.47 -15.76
C ASN A 816 -3.22 3.54 -16.67
N VAL A 817 -2.95 4.73 -16.12
CA VAL A 817 -2.50 5.89 -16.89
C VAL A 817 -1.31 6.57 -16.25
N PHE A 818 -0.18 6.55 -16.94
CA PHE A 818 0.98 7.38 -16.63
C PHE A 818 0.98 8.60 -17.56
N ARG A 819 0.68 9.77 -17.00
CA ARG A 819 0.50 11.00 -17.79
C ARG A 819 1.19 12.23 -17.24
N ASN A 820 1.77 13.04 -18.12
CA ASN A 820 2.39 14.32 -17.74
C ASN A 820 3.50 14.10 -16.68
N ASN A 821 4.34 13.09 -16.82
CA ASN A 821 5.45 12.84 -15.91
C ASN A 821 6.78 13.19 -16.58
N THR A 822 7.75 13.69 -15.79
CA THR A 822 9.13 13.88 -16.23
C THR A 822 9.98 12.79 -15.59
N VAL A 823 10.62 11.97 -16.42
CA VAL A 823 11.54 10.90 -16.02
C VAL A 823 12.93 11.22 -16.55
N GLN A 824 13.89 11.29 -15.65
CA GLN A 824 15.28 11.62 -15.97
C GLN A 824 16.21 10.58 -15.37
N LEU A 825 17.20 10.15 -16.14
CA LEU A 825 18.38 9.47 -15.60
C LEU A 825 18.10 8.16 -14.83
N PRO A 826 17.15 7.27 -15.19
CA PRO A 826 17.14 5.93 -14.60
C PRO A 826 18.52 5.29 -14.78
N TRP A 827 19.19 4.96 -13.67
CA TRP A 827 20.53 4.38 -13.70
C TRP A 827 20.50 2.90 -14.06
N ARG A 828 19.30 2.31 -14.07
CA ARG A 828 19.00 0.98 -14.57
C ARG A 828 17.56 0.91 -15.09
N ALA A 829 17.33 0.04 -16.07
CA ALA A 829 16.02 -0.29 -16.62
C ALA A 829 15.33 0.93 -17.27
N ASN A 830 14.00 0.93 -17.30
CA ASN A 830 13.25 1.78 -18.21
C ASN A 830 12.91 3.15 -17.60
N GLY A 831 12.57 4.09 -18.47
CA GLY A 831 11.78 5.23 -18.04
C GLY A 831 10.37 4.79 -17.62
N ILE A 832 9.64 4.15 -18.51
CA ILE A 832 8.29 3.64 -18.26
C ILE A 832 8.13 2.23 -18.85
N ALA A 833 7.65 1.27 -18.07
CA ALA A 833 7.41 -0.09 -18.52
C ALA A 833 5.96 -0.56 -18.31
N VAL A 834 5.48 -1.40 -19.22
CA VAL A 834 4.23 -2.16 -19.03
C VAL A 834 4.50 -3.62 -19.35
N TYR A 835 4.17 -4.48 -18.40
CA TYR A 835 4.30 -5.92 -18.48
C TYR A 835 2.90 -6.55 -18.41
N GLY A 836 2.27 -6.75 -19.57
CA GLY A 836 0.96 -7.38 -19.70
C GLY A 836 -0.25 -6.46 -19.43
N GLY A 837 -1.41 -7.08 -19.23
CA GLY A 837 -2.66 -6.36 -18.96
C GLY A 837 -3.32 -5.74 -20.20
N TYR A 838 -4.24 -4.79 -20.01
CA TYR A 838 -4.94 -4.12 -21.12
C TYR A 838 -5.35 -2.69 -20.79
N GLY A 839 -5.67 -1.87 -21.79
CA GLY A 839 -6.19 -0.51 -21.60
C GLY A 839 -5.18 0.51 -21.04
N ASN A 840 -3.94 0.08 -20.74
CA ASN A 840 -2.91 0.92 -20.15
C ASN A 840 -2.44 2.01 -21.12
N LYS A 841 -2.14 3.20 -20.57
CA LYS A 841 -1.77 4.39 -21.36
C LYS A 841 -0.52 5.08 -20.80
N ILE A 842 0.37 5.47 -21.71
CA ILE A 842 1.58 6.25 -21.45
C ILE A 842 1.47 7.54 -22.27
N GLU A 843 1.05 8.63 -21.64
CA GLU A 843 0.62 9.84 -22.34
C GLU A 843 1.36 11.11 -21.90
N ASN A 844 1.86 11.91 -22.86
CA ASN A 844 2.36 13.25 -22.56
C ASN A 844 3.55 13.30 -21.56
N ASN A 845 4.38 12.26 -21.51
CA ASN A 845 5.55 12.19 -20.63
C ASN A 845 6.81 12.75 -21.33
N LEU A 846 7.76 13.23 -20.53
CA LEU A 846 9.11 13.57 -20.97
C LEU A 846 10.08 12.57 -20.33
N ILE A 847 10.82 11.83 -21.14
CA ILE A 847 11.75 10.79 -20.67
C ILE A 847 13.12 11.08 -21.24
N SER A 848 14.13 11.15 -20.39
CA SER A 848 15.47 11.48 -20.82
C SER A 848 16.55 10.69 -20.11
N ASP A 849 17.63 10.46 -20.85
CA ASP A 849 18.90 9.98 -20.33
C ASP A 849 18.87 8.63 -19.60
N THR A 850 18.10 7.65 -20.08
CA THR A 850 18.14 6.28 -19.55
C THR A 850 19.51 5.64 -19.76
N MET A 851 20.04 4.92 -18.77
CA MET A 851 21.43 4.45 -18.83
C MET A 851 21.66 3.27 -19.77
N ASN A 852 20.80 2.26 -19.68
CA ASN A 852 21.06 0.93 -20.25
C ASN A 852 19.85 0.28 -20.91
N TYR A 853 18.67 0.87 -20.79
CA TYR A 853 17.39 0.34 -21.23
C TYR A 853 16.57 1.42 -21.95
N PRO A 854 15.44 1.04 -22.58
CA PRO A 854 14.55 1.95 -23.27
C PRO A 854 14.01 3.10 -22.41
N GLY A 855 13.57 4.16 -23.08
CA GLY A 855 12.69 5.13 -22.43
C GLY A 855 11.32 4.51 -22.15
N ILE A 856 10.77 3.75 -23.09
CA ILE A 856 9.50 3.02 -22.93
C ILE A 856 9.65 1.55 -23.35
N MET A 857 9.17 0.62 -22.51
CA MET A 857 9.16 -0.81 -22.81
C MET A 857 7.79 -1.45 -22.64
N LEU A 858 7.39 -2.26 -23.63
CA LEU A 858 6.28 -3.21 -23.50
C LEU A 858 6.87 -4.61 -23.59
N ALA A 859 6.72 -5.43 -22.54
CA ALA A 859 7.38 -6.73 -22.53
C ALA A 859 6.60 -7.83 -21.78
N THR A 860 6.97 -9.08 -22.06
CA THR A 860 6.34 -10.26 -21.44
C THR A 860 7.34 -11.16 -20.72
N ASP A 861 8.53 -10.64 -20.41
CA ASP A 861 9.66 -11.34 -19.80
C ASP A 861 9.60 -11.45 -18.26
N HIS A 862 8.59 -10.83 -17.64
CA HIS A 862 8.29 -10.91 -16.21
C HIS A 862 7.08 -11.81 -15.88
N ASP A 863 6.85 -12.83 -16.70
CA ASP A 863 5.71 -13.77 -16.61
C ASP A 863 4.34 -13.11 -16.30
N PRO A 864 3.94 -12.03 -17.01
CA PRO A 864 2.71 -11.34 -16.67
C PRO A 864 1.46 -12.10 -17.13
N ILE A 865 0.29 -11.70 -16.61
CA ILE A 865 -0.99 -11.92 -17.27
C ILE A 865 -0.90 -11.24 -18.66
N PRO A 866 -1.11 -11.98 -19.77
CA PRO A 866 -0.79 -11.49 -21.10
C PRO A 866 -1.49 -10.20 -21.51
N PHE A 867 -0.88 -9.51 -22.47
CA PHE A 867 -1.49 -8.36 -23.12
C PHE A 867 -2.80 -8.75 -23.82
N THR A 868 -3.83 -7.94 -23.59
CA THR A 868 -5.08 -7.97 -24.37
C THR A 868 -5.54 -6.54 -24.67
N GLY A 869 -6.55 -6.37 -25.52
CA GLY A 869 -7.09 -5.04 -25.81
C GLY A 869 -6.05 -4.09 -26.42
N GLN A 870 -6.13 -2.81 -26.03
CA GLN A 870 -5.23 -1.74 -26.53
C GLN A 870 -4.23 -1.33 -25.46
N THR A 871 -2.98 -1.08 -25.86
CA THR A 871 -2.01 -0.28 -25.09
C THR A 871 -1.66 0.97 -25.91
N LEU A 872 -1.75 2.14 -25.30
CA LEU A 872 -1.53 3.43 -25.97
C LEU A 872 -0.26 4.11 -25.47
N ILE A 873 0.65 4.44 -26.38
CA ILE A 873 1.79 5.32 -26.17
C ILE A 873 1.52 6.58 -27.00
N ALA A 874 1.24 7.71 -26.36
CA ALA A 874 0.83 8.92 -27.08
C ALA A 874 1.51 10.20 -26.57
N ASN A 875 1.91 11.06 -27.49
CA ASN A 875 2.41 12.39 -27.19
C ASN A 875 3.62 12.43 -26.24
N ASN A 876 4.51 11.45 -26.27
CA ASN A 876 5.69 11.43 -25.39
C ASN A 876 6.90 12.11 -26.07
N GLY A 877 7.83 12.63 -25.27
CA GLY A 877 9.14 13.11 -25.74
C GLY A 877 10.24 12.27 -25.13
N LEU A 878 11.07 11.63 -25.94
CA LEU A 878 12.15 10.75 -25.50
C LEU A 878 13.49 11.33 -25.99
N TYR A 879 14.38 11.66 -25.06
CA TYR A 879 15.65 12.31 -25.36
C TYR A 879 16.80 11.48 -24.84
N ARG A 880 17.69 11.03 -25.73
CA ARG A 880 18.89 10.28 -25.34
C ARG A 880 18.58 9.01 -24.54
N THR A 881 17.50 8.33 -24.91
CA THR A 881 17.09 7.06 -24.29
C THR A 881 17.53 5.85 -25.13
N GLY A 882 17.42 4.66 -24.53
CA GLY A 882 18.03 3.43 -25.04
C GLY A 882 19.45 3.25 -24.50
N GLY A 883 19.99 2.04 -24.61
CA GLY A 883 21.31 1.69 -24.08
C GLY A 883 21.63 0.22 -24.33
N ALA A 884 22.69 -0.27 -23.69
CA ALA A 884 23.08 -1.67 -23.77
C ALA A 884 23.15 -2.30 -22.37
N PHE A 885 22.81 -3.58 -22.28
CA PHE A 885 22.81 -4.34 -21.03
C PHE A 885 23.17 -5.81 -21.29
N TRP A 886 23.42 -6.56 -20.21
CA TRP A 886 23.90 -7.94 -20.23
C TRP A 886 25.32 -8.06 -20.80
N ASN A 887 26.28 -7.43 -20.15
CA ASN A 887 27.67 -7.22 -20.63
C ASN A 887 27.73 -6.52 -21.99
N GLU A 888 26.76 -5.62 -22.22
CA GLU A 888 26.57 -4.91 -23.49
C GLU A 888 26.20 -5.80 -24.68
N ASP A 889 25.91 -7.08 -24.47
CA ASP A 889 25.53 -8.02 -25.54
C ASP A 889 24.14 -7.72 -26.12
N GLN A 890 23.30 -6.96 -25.40
CA GLN A 890 21.96 -6.61 -25.84
C GLN A 890 21.76 -5.09 -25.90
N GLU A 891 21.48 -4.62 -27.11
CA GLU A 891 21.15 -3.22 -27.40
C GLU A 891 19.64 -3.00 -27.34
N PHE A 892 19.24 -1.82 -26.86
CA PHE A 892 17.86 -1.39 -26.68
C PHE A 892 17.61 -0.03 -27.31
N GLY A 893 16.53 0.08 -28.08
CA GLY A 893 16.06 1.34 -28.65
C GLY A 893 15.31 2.22 -27.64
N ALA A 894 14.95 3.45 -28.06
CA ALA A 894 14.22 4.40 -27.23
C ALA A 894 12.82 3.89 -26.83
N ILE A 895 12.12 3.21 -27.75
CA ILE A 895 10.92 2.41 -27.46
C ILE A 895 11.19 0.97 -27.87
N THR A 896 11.01 0.01 -26.95
CA THR A 896 11.21 -1.42 -27.25
C THR A 896 9.96 -2.24 -26.96
N LEU A 897 9.55 -3.06 -27.93
CA LEU A 897 8.53 -4.08 -27.73
C LEU A 897 9.22 -5.46 -27.71
N PHE A 898 9.05 -6.18 -26.61
CA PHE A 898 9.70 -7.48 -26.39
C PHE A 898 8.69 -8.56 -25.99
N ALA A 899 8.11 -9.19 -27.01
CA ALA A 899 7.25 -10.36 -26.85
C ALA A 899 8.09 -11.62 -26.57
N GLN A 900 8.75 -11.71 -25.41
CA GLN A 900 9.63 -12.83 -25.04
C GLN A 900 8.91 -14.19 -25.12
N GLY A 901 7.63 -14.24 -24.71
CA GLY A 901 6.82 -15.47 -24.69
C GLY A 901 5.44 -15.23 -25.31
N PRO A 902 4.45 -14.73 -24.55
CA PRO A 902 3.15 -14.32 -25.10
C PRO A 902 3.26 -13.14 -26.10
N SER A 903 2.27 -13.04 -26.99
CA SER A 903 2.17 -11.93 -27.95
C SER A 903 1.78 -10.60 -27.28
N ILE A 904 2.13 -9.49 -27.93
CA ILE A 904 1.77 -8.11 -27.54
C ILE A 904 0.87 -7.49 -28.64
N PRO A 905 -0.46 -7.73 -28.63
CA PRO A 905 -1.38 -7.16 -29.60
C PRO A 905 -1.83 -5.74 -29.23
N GLY A 906 -2.43 -5.03 -30.21
CA GLY A 906 -3.22 -3.82 -29.94
C GLY A 906 -2.41 -2.58 -29.55
N VAL A 907 -1.13 -2.53 -29.88
CA VAL A 907 -0.26 -1.38 -29.59
C VAL A 907 -0.52 -0.23 -30.56
N THR A 908 -0.69 0.97 -30.03
CA THR A 908 -0.69 2.22 -30.79
C THR A 908 0.38 3.15 -30.22
N ILE A 909 1.30 3.59 -31.07
CA ILE A 909 2.32 4.61 -30.79
C ILE A 909 1.97 5.82 -31.64
N ARG A 910 1.72 6.98 -31.03
CA ARG A 910 1.39 8.18 -31.79
C ARG A 910 1.89 9.49 -31.21
N ASP A 911 2.03 10.50 -32.07
CA ASP A 911 2.35 11.88 -31.70
C ASP A 911 3.64 12.02 -30.87
N THR A 912 4.55 11.04 -30.98
CA THR A 912 5.71 10.87 -30.09
C THR A 912 6.97 11.31 -30.80
N ASP A 913 7.82 12.07 -30.10
CA ASP A 913 9.12 12.50 -30.63
C ASP A 913 10.25 11.77 -29.90
N ILE A 914 11.18 11.22 -30.68
CA ILE A 914 12.38 10.53 -30.23
C ILE A 914 13.59 11.28 -30.77
N HIS A 915 14.48 11.69 -29.88
CA HIS A 915 15.66 12.46 -30.22
C HIS A 915 16.92 11.84 -29.62
N ASP A 916 17.96 11.71 -30.44
CA ASP A 916 19.31 11.37 -30.01
C ASP A 916 19.41 10.01 -29.30
N SER A 917 18.61 9.00 -29.72
CA SER A 917 18.59 7.67 -29.09
C SER A 917 19.98 7.02 -29.12
N THR A 918 20.31 6.25 -28.08
CA THR A 918 21.64 5.59 -27.98
C THR A 918 21.80 4.58 -29.11
N TYR A 919 20.80 3.72 -29.29
CA TYR A 919 20.67 2.78 -30.41
C TYR A 919 19.44 3.15 -31.24
N ASP A 920 18.50 2.24 -31.43
CA ASP A 920 17.34 2.44 -32.30
C ASP A 920 16.33 3.46 -31.78
N GLY A 921 15.52 4.03 -32.67
CA GLY A 921 14.32 4.78 -32.26
C GLY A 921 13.25 3.84 -31.71
N ILE A 922 12.65 3.01 -32.58
CA ILE A 922 11.67 1.98 -32.18
C ILE A 922 12.23 0.59 -32.51
N GLN A 923 12.26 -0.30 -31.52
CA GLN A 923 12.81 -1.65 -31.65
C GLN A 923 11.71 -2.72 -31.44
N PHE A 924 11.54 -3.59 -32.44
CA PHE A 924 10.76 -4.83 -32.34
C PHE A 924 11.74 -5.98 -32.06
N LYS A 925 11.82 -6.40 -30.79
CA LYS A 925 12.85 -7.31 -30.31
C LYS A 925 12.54 -8.77 -30.66
N THR A 926 13.58 -9.58 -30.89
CA THR A 926 13.47 -11.04 -31.06
C THR A 926 12.82 -11.68 -29.83
N GLY A 927 11.80 -12.51 -30.01
CA GLY A 927 11.11 -13.19 -28.91
C GLY A 927 10.17 -14.33 -29.34
N GLY A 928 9.62 -15.04 -28.36
CA GLY A 928 8.73 -16.20 -28.49
C GLY A 928 7.29 -15.88 -28.91
N GLY A 929 6.85 -14.62 -28.81
CA GLY A 929 5.53 -14.14 -29.22
C GLY A 929 5.53 -13.32 -30.50
N GLU A 930 4.35 -12.79 -30.86
CA GLU A 930 4.16 -11.86 -31.97
C GLU A 930 3.80 -10.46 -31.47
N MET A 931 4.09 -9.44 -32.28
CA MET A 931 3.63 -8.06 -32.08
C MET A 931 2.74 -7.67 -33.28
N PRO A 932 1.47 -8.13 -33.34
CA PRO A 932 0.63 -7.98 -34.52
C PRO A 932 -0.03 -6.60 -34.60
N GLY A 933 -0.03 -6.01 -35.80
CA GLY A 933 -0.83 -4.83 -36.12
C GLY A 933 -0.47 -3.57 -35.33
N VAL A 934 0.80 -3.39 -34.93
CA VAL A 934 1.26 -2.18 -34.25
C VAL A 934 1.02 -0.96 -35.14
N LYS A 935 0.42 0.09 -34.60
CA LYS A 935 0.20 1.36 -35.32
C LYS A 935 1.23 2.38 -34.86
N VAL A 936 1.93 2.99 -35.81
CA VAL A 936 2.90 4.08 -35.57
C VAL A 936 2.44 5.29 -36.37
N GLU A 937 1.95 6.32 -35.69
CA GLU A 937 1.22 7.44 -36.30
C GLU A 937 1.77 8.79 -35.84
N ASN A 938 2.16 9.71 -36.73
CA ASN A 938 2.69 11.04 -36.35
C ASN A 938 3.91 10.96 -35.40
N VAL A 939 4.88 10.12 -35.73
CA VAL A 939 6.09 9.94 -34.91
C VAL A 939 7.28 10.59 -35.58
N THR A 940 8.07 11.34 -34.82
CA THR A 940 9.34 11.90 -35.27
C THR A 940 10.48 11.15 -34.61
N ILE A 941 11.46 10.69 -35.39
CA ILE A 941 12.69 10.07 -34.90
C ILE A 941 13.87 10.85 -35.50
N THR A 942 14.67 11.48 -34.66
CA THR A 942 15.87 12.20 -35.10
C THR A 942 17.08 11.65 -34.40
N LYS A 943 18.10 11.28 -35.17
CA LYS A 943 19.45 10.92 -34.70
C LYS A 943 19.48 9.67 -33.80
N SER A 944 19.33 8.50 -34.41
CA SER A 944 19.67 7.21 -33.76
C SER A 944 21.18 6.98 -33.87
N ASN A 945 21.94 7.21 -32.79
CA ASN A 945 23.39 7.31 -32.84
C ASN A 945 24.08 6.02 -33.28
N ASN A 946 23.61 4.89 -32.75
CA ASN A 946 24.21 3.57 -32.99
C ASN A 946 23.20 2.54 -33.48
N GLY A 947 22.12 2.99 -34.12
CA GLY A 947 21.09 2.10 -34.63
C GLY A 947 20.29 2.71 -35.77
N SER A 948 19.14 2.09 -36.03
CA SER A 948 18.20 2.49 -37.06
C SER A 948 17.06 3.34 -36.47
N GLY A 949 16.32 4.07 -37.32
CA GLY A 949 15.10 4.74 -36.85
C GLY A 949 14.09 3.72 -36.31
N ILE A 950 13.82 2.67 -37.08
CA ILE A 950 13.00 1.52 -36.68
C ILE A 950 13.73 0.22 -36.98
N LEU A 951 13.96 -0.61 -35.95
CA LEU A 951 14.56 -1.94 -36.07
C LEU A 951 13.52 -3.05 -35.90
N ALA A 952 13.47 -3.99 -36.84
CA ALA A 952 12.88 -5.30 -36.63
C ALA A 952 13.99 -6.37 -36.60
N MET A 953 14.22 -6.97 -35.42
CA MET A 953 15.27 -7.96 -35.24
C MET A 953 14.97 -9.27 -35.98
N GLY A 954 16.00 -10.09 -36.20
CA GLY A 954 15.96 -11.30 -37.02
C GLY A 954 14.98 -12.38 -36.52
N GLY A 955 14.58 -12.36 -35.25
CA GLY A 955 13.54 -13.24 -34.70
C GLY A 955 12.20 -12.55 -34.44
N ALA A 956 12.03 -11.27 -34.81
CA ALA A 956 10.79 -10.55 -34.61
C ALA A 956 9.67 -11.09 -35.52
N ARG A 957 8.43 -11.08 -35.02
CA ARG A 957 7.23 -11.58 -35.71
C ARG A 957 6.04 -10.66 -35.47
N GLY A 958 5.16 -10.55 -36.46
CA GLY A 958 4.00 -9.67 -36.43
C GLY A 958 4.08 -8.58 -37.50
N SER A 959 3.53 -7.41 -37.23
CA SER A 959 3.54 -6.32 -38.21
C SER A 959 3.36 -4.94 -37.59
N ALA A 960 3.92 -3.93 -38.23
CA ALA A 960 3.64 -2.53 -37.96
C ALA A 960 3.07 -1.82 -39.20
N THR A 961 2.28 -0.77 -38.99
CA THR A 961 1.84 0.16 -40.04
C THR A 961 2.27 1.58 -39.68
N LEU A 962 2.99 2.22 -40.58
CA LEU A 962 3.51 3.58 -40.42
C LEU A 962 2.59 4.58 -41.12
N THR A 963 2.19 5.63 -40.43
CA THR A 963 1.42 6.76 -40.97
C THR A 963 2.03 8.07 -40.49
N ASN A 964 2.51 8.91 -41.42
CA ASN A 964 3.11 10.21 -41.09
C ASN A 964 4.27 10.07 -40.08
N VAL A 965 5.25 9.22 -40.40
CA VAL A 965 6.43 9.01 -39.56
C VAL A 965 7.62 9.70 -40.22
N ASP A 966 8.28 10.62 -39.52
CA ASP A 966 9.48 11.30 -40.00
C ASP A 966 10.72 10.71 -39.31
N ILE A 967 11.73 10.35 -40.09
CA ILE A 967 12.98 9.75 -39.58
C ILE A 967 14.15 10.46 -40.25
N SER A 968 15.12 10.90 -39.44
CA SER A 968 16.31 11.59 -39.91
C SER A 968 17.54 11.22 -39.08
N ASP A 969 18.71 11.24 -39.74
CA ASP A 969 20.04 11.13 -39.12
C ASP A 969 20.31 9.85 -38.29
N SER A 970 19.60 8.74 -38.56
CA SER A 970 19.87 7.42 -37.97
C SER A 970 21.05 6.72 -38.67
N ARG A 971 22.02 6.21 -37.90
CA ARG A 971 23.25 5.59 -38.41
C ARG A 971 22.99 4.46 -39.40
N ASP A 972 22.08 3.56 -39.05
CA ASP A 972 21.83 2.33 -39.82
C ASP A 972 20.64 2.47 -40.78
N GLY A 973 20.21 3.72 -41.03
CA GLY A 973 19.10 4.07 -41.90
C GLY A 973 17.75 4.16 -41.19
N ASP A 974 16.74 4.56 -41.95
CA ASP A 974 15.42 4.89 -41.38
C ASP A 974 14.70 3.64 -40.85
N ILE A 975 14.77 2.54 -41.59
CA ILE A 975 14.15 1.26 -41.25
C ILE A 975 15.15 0.13 -41.56
N LEU A 976 15.42 -0.72 -40.56
CA LEU A 976 16.20 -1.94 -40.72
C LEU A 976 15.35 -3.15 -40.34
N VAL A 977 15.25 -4.11 -41.26
CA VAL A 977 14.69 -5.44 -41.01
C VAL A 977 15.81 -6.45 -41.15
N GLU A 978 16.21 -7.05 -40.03
CA GLU A 978 17.33 -7.98 -40.01
C GLU A 978 17.01 -9.28 -40.77
N PRO A 979 18.02 -9.93 -41.38
CA PRO A 979 17.84 -11.23 -42.01
C PRO A 979 17.21 -12.26 -41.06
N GLY A 980 16.20 -12.96 -41.55
CA GLY A 980 15.46 -13.96 -40.79
C GLY A 980 14.17 -13.44 -40.13
N SER A 981 14.00 -12.12 -40.03
CA SER A 981 12.79 -11.54 -39.42
C SER A 981 11.55 -11.92 -40.22
N GLN A 982 10.47 -12.27 -39.52
CA GLN A 982 9.14 -12.45 -40.11
C GLN A 982 8.25 -11.23 -39.88
N PHE A 983 8.78 -10.18 -39.27
CA PHE A 983 8.06 -8.96 -38.98
C PHE A 983 7.86 -8.14 -40.26
N VAL A 984 6.63 -7.67 -40.48
CA VAL A 984 6.28 -6.89 -41.67
C VAL A 984 6.06 -5.43 -41.30
N ILE A 985 6.81 -4.52 -41.91
CA ILE A 985 6.59 -3.07 -41.79
C ILE A 985 5.86 -2.59 -43.04
N ASN A 986 4.65 -2.05 -42.85
CA ASN A 986 3.82 -1.50 -43.91
C ASN A 986 3.91 0.03 -43.90
N GLY A 987 4.12 0.64 -45.07
CA GLY A 987 4.33 2.08 -45.22
C GLY A 987 5.81 2.47 -45.28
N ALA A 988 6.08 3.77 -45.39
CA ALA A 988 7.44 4.32 -45.43
C ALA A 988 7.47 5.66 -44.69
N PRO A 989 8.63 6.07 -44.13
CA PRO A 989 8.80 7.38 -43.54
C PRO A 989 8.63 8.50 -44.57
N THR A 990 8.17 9.67 -44.12
CA THR A 990 7.97 10.86 -44.95
C THR A 990 9.24 11.72 -44.94
N GLY A 991 10.13 11.52 -45.90
CA GLY A 991 11.41 12.24 -46.02
C GLY A 991 12.30 11.63 -47.10
N VAL A 992 13.33 12.33 -47.59
CA VAL A 992 14.17 11.85 -48.73
C VAL A 992 14.95 10.61 -48.33
N SER A 993 14.40 9.44 -48.66
CA SER A 993 14.99 8.12 -48.49
C SER A 993 16.44 8.08 -49.02
N ARG A 994 17.42 7.97 -48.12
CA ARG A 994 18.72 7.39 -48.46
C ARG A 994 18.62 5.90 -48.23
N VAL A 995 18.24 5.16 -49.28
CA VAL A 995 18.27 3.70 -49.29
C VAL A 995 19.70 3.25 -48.91
N GLY A 996 19.83 2.65 -47.72
CA GLY A 996 21.07 2.04 -47.26
C GLY A 996 21.50 0.95 -48.24
N GLN A 997 22.70 1.10 -48.79
CA GLN A 997 23.35 0.06 -49.59
C GLN A 997 23.60 -1.16 -48.70
N GLN A 998 23.02 -2.28 -49.10
CA GLN A 998 23.36 -3.63 -48.66
C GLN A 998 24.89 -3.83 -48.81
N LEU A 999 25.65 -3.72 -47.72
CA LEU A 999 27.04 -4.15 -47.69
C LEU A 999 27.05 -5.67 -47.53
N SER A 1000 27.21 -6.36 -48.65
CA SER A 1000 27.64 -7.75 -48.70
C SER A 1000 29.17 -7.80 -48.79
N GLY A 1001 29.82 -8.40 -47.79
CA GLY A 1001 31.21 -8.87 -47.88
C GLY A 1001 32.16 -8.38 -46.78
N LEU A 1002 32.23 -9.10 -45.65
CA LEU A 1002 33.28 -10.09 -45.35
C LEU A 1002 32.96 -10.80 -44.02
#